data_AF-A0AAV2ZI18-F1
#
_entry.id   AF-A0AAV2ZI18-F1
#
_cell.length_a   1.000
_cell.length_b   1.000
_cell.length_c   1.000
_cell.angle_alpha   90.00
_cell.angle_beta   90.00
_cell.angle_gamma   90.00
#
_symmetry.space_group_name_H-M   'P 1'
#
loop_
_entity.id
_entity.type
_entity.pdbx_description
1 polymer ?
#
loop_
_entity_poly.entity_id
_entity_poly.type
_entity_poly.pdbx_seq_one_letter_code
_entity_poly.pdbx_strand_id
1 'polypeptide(L)'
;MTVVMIQVAHRLGSCRHCARSVVHYLYDFMPLDVFLPPPVNVTIENHFSDSYYTARAVFRARARAVDATHYALPLNVSDMDLTIDVAVVPGVADRVVLHISGTHGIEGFVGSAIQSAVLAHLAQTKAGDRNDSMPTLVFVLALNPYGLAMLRRFIEHNVVLNRNFMSPEQFAKRRELDPNAFGYVDVMDRLNPTEPSIQLDELLRMEELARFHPRAAVNANYAFPVKFWYGGAQLEPSLVALRAILLEHVPFASLQSFGVLDVHTGLGPAGYDTLASVVGDNDANVARAFGADQEPQRYVSVGHSDGDVLSGYDGVAGFLCQGLGALVTNRTRELGTLPPSVVFRALIEEHAVYYKAPQRRLPMTERAARRLIPSSQPRVEAQHPLSAAFTIQWLHDFGPMDAHWPPAPANASAIEGHFSTSYFTARALFRRKAAAVNAELFALPIDNEDGLDLTIDVAIVRGSNKRALIHISGTHGVEGFAGSGIQSAILDQLARNAQAMNDSTPTLVLVHALNPFGFAQLRRFNEHNVDLNRNFLTPDEFAARMAIDPNTYGYMDVYNGLNPKGIDDVSNWFFVNTGREVLQHGFGAIKRAAVSGNYHAPEGIFYGGNKLQPSLVHLQQFVHTHLSWDSLEHVGIIDVHTGLGPAGYDTLILKAQEDKATAMSVFAADGHTKRVVVSGDEDNDAARGYDGATGFLCNGLVKQFPAKVQKLCLTQEFGTVSGLFVLKALIDENAVYHHSPTRRLAFAEKLRDTFYLHKSFSWKRDVVQRGLTVLKQLSNHLQQ
;
A
#
# COMPACT_ATOMS: atom_id res chain seq x y z
N MET A 1 -10.77 27.99 -9.01
CA MET A 1 -11.89 27.03 -8.84
C MET A 1 -11.81 26.02 -9.99
N THR A 2 -10.89 25.07 -10.09
CA THR A 2 -10.27 24.13 -9.13
C THR A 2 -11.15 22.94 -8.74
N VAL A 3 -12.47 23.04 -8.58
CA VAL A 3 -13.14 21.95 -7.84
C VAL A 3 -14.61 21.73 -8.22
N VAL A 4 -14.96 21.62 -9.50
CA VAL A 4 -16.23 20.97 -9.84
C VAL A 4 -16.03 19.61 -10.48
N MET A 5 -15.01 19.32 -11.29
CA MET A 5 -14.93 18.02 -11.97
C MET A 5 -13.56 17.32 -11.93
N ILE A 6 -12.99 17.19 -10.72
CA ILE A 6 -12.42 15.89 -10.28
C ILE A 6 -13.58 14.92 -9.93
N GLN A 7 -14.84 15.39 -10.01
CA GLN A 7 -16.04 14.56 -10.08
C GLN A 7 -15.87 13.41 -11.08
N VAL A 8 -16.05 12.23 -10.50
CA VAL A 8 -16.39 10.98 -11.17
C VAL A 8 -15.25 10.21 -11.74
N ALA A 9 -14.14 10.25 -11.00
CA ALA A 9 -13.22 9.14 -10.95
C ALA A 9 -12.48 8.98 -12.31
N HIS A 10 -11.14 8.98 -12.32
CA HIS A 10 -10.36 7.81 -11.91
C HIS A 10 -11.17 6.63 -11.37
N ARG A 11 -12.20 6.34 -12.16
CA ARG A 11 -13.23 5.33 -12.14
C ARG A 11 -12.48 4.03 -11.93
N LEU A 12 -12.54 3.52 -10.70
CA LEU A 12 -12.19 2.16 -10.32
C LEU A 12 -10.71 1.74 -10.37
N GLY A 13 -9.74 2.62 -10.08
CA GLY A 13 -8.32 2.25 -10.10
C GLY A 13 -7.79 1.62 -8.79
N SER A 14 -8.12 2.23 -7.65
CA SER A 14 -7.50 1.92 -6.34
C SER A 14 -8.28 0.92 -5.48
N CYS A 15 -9.51 0.57 -5.85
CA CYS A 15 -10.25 -0.49 -5.17
C CYS A 15 -10.05 -1.89 -5.79
N ARG A 16 -9.24 -2.03 -6.86
CA ARG A 16 -8.99 -3.34 -7.50
C ARG A 16 -8.20 -4.30 -6.60
N HIS A 17 -7.36 -3.79 -5.71
CA HIS A 17 -6.52 -4.60 -4.81
C HIS A 17 -7.26 -4.98 -3.51
N CYS A 18 -7.97 -4.02 -2.88
CA CYS A 18 -8.83 -4.30 -1.72
C CYS A 18 -9.97 -5.26 -2.09
N ALA A 19 -10.59 -5.09 -3.26
CA ALA A 19 -11.67 -5.97 -3.69
C ALA A 19 -11.21 -7.33 -4.21
N ARG A 20 -10.02 -7.44 -4.81
CA ARG A 20 -9.42 -8.75 -5.11
C ARG A 20 -9.17 -9.53 -3.84
N SER A 21 -8.70 -8.86 -2.79
CA SER A 21 -8.50 -9.45 -1.47
C SER A 21 -9.84 -9.84 -0.83
N VAL A 22 -10.86 -8.98 -0.87
CA VAL A 22 -12.19 -9.25 -0.29
C VAL A 22 -13.01 -10.28 -1.08
N VAL A 23 -12.95 -10.31 -2.41
CA VAL A 23 -13.62 -11.35 -3.22
C VAL A 23 -12.92 -12.70 -3.03
N HIS A 24 -11.59 -12.74 -2.91
CA HIS A 24 -10.87 -13.96 -2.48
C HIS A 24 -11.19 -14.35 -1.03
N TYR A 25 -11.35 -13.40 -0.11
CA TYR A 25 -11.70 -13.68 1.30
C TYR A 25 -13.16 -14.09 1.46
N LEU A 26 -14.10 -13.58 0.66
CA LEU A 26 -15.50 -14.00 0.70
C LEU A 26 -15.71 -15.44 0.19
N TYR A 27 -14.74 -16.00 -0.55
CA TYR A 27 -14.68 -17.44 -0.84
C TYR A 27 -14.33 -18.29 0.40
N ASP A 28 -13.69 -17.70 1.42
CA ASP A 28 -13.22 -18.41 2.63
C ASP A 28 -14.19 -18.27 3.84
N PHE A 29 -15.19 -17.37 3.77
CA PHE A 29 -15.95 -16.89 4.96
C PHE A 29 -17.46 -17.20 4.99
N MET A 30 -17.97 -18.10 4.16
CA MET A 30 -19.29 -18.71 4.40
C MET A 30 -19.10 -20.06 5.10
N PRO A 31 -19.77 -20.32 6.24
CA PRO A 31 -19.61 -21.58 6.96
C PRO A 31 -20.36 -22.66 6.22
N LEU A 32 -19.72 -23.32 5.26
CA LEU A 32 -20.25 -24.53 4.64
C LEU A 32 -19.11 -25.48 4.29
N ASP A 33 -19.01 -26.57 5.05
CA ASP A 33 -18.38 -27.83 4.64
C ASP A 33 -19.11 -28.49 3.43
N VAL A 34 -19.77 -27.70 2.59
CA VAL A 34 -20.53 -28.11 1.42
C VAL A 34 -20.34 -27.03 0.36
N PHE A 35 -19.75 -27.39 -0.78
CA PHE A 35 -19.43 -26.57 -1.96
C PHE A 35 -18.09 -25.80 -1.89
N LEU A 36 -17.07 -26.34 -2.58
CA LEU A 36 -16.37 -25.69 -3.72
C LEU A 36 -15.13 -26.52 -4.15
N PRO A 37 -15.04 -26.97 -5.42
CA PRO A 37 -13.77 -27.17 -6.13
C PRO A 37 -13.36 -25.89 -6.91
N PRO A 38 -12.08 -25.72 -7.33
CA PRO A 38 -11.58 -24.48 -7.97
C PRO A 38 -11.78 -24.50 -9.51
N PRO A 39 -11.44 -23.42 -10.25
CA PRO A 39 -11.91 -22.03 -10.19
C PRO A 39 -12.70 -21.65 -11.49
N VAL A 40 -13.63 -20.70 -11.43
CA VAL A 40 -14.33 -20.21 -12.65
C VAL A 40 -13.75 -18.87 -13.12
N ASN A 41 -13.38 -18.81 -14.41
CA ASN A 41 -12.87 -17.64 -15.15
C ASN A 41 -13.86 -16.46 -15.20
N VAL A 42 -13.91 -15.61 -14.16
CA VAL A 42 -14.55 -14.28 -14.25
C VAL A 42 -13.60 -13.21 -13.71
N THR A 43 -13.25 -12.22 -14.54
CA THR A 43 -12.40 -11.10 -14.13
C THR A 43 -13.13 -10.22 -13.11
N ILE A 44 -12.55 -10.10 -11.91
CA ILE A 44 -13.07 -9.32 -10.76
C ILE A 44 -13.43 -7.86 -11.12
N GLU A 45 -12.81 -7.32 -12.18
CA GLU A 45 -13.08 -5.98 -12.71
C GLU A 45 -14.52 -5.79 -13.20
N ASN A 46 -15.19 -6.87 -13.65
CA ASN A 46 -16.54 -6.81 -14.20
C ASN A 46 -17.62 -6.51 -13.15
N HIS A 47 -17.27 -6.52 -11.86
CA HIS A 47 -18.19 -6.22 -10.77
C HIS A 47 -18.18 -4.75 -10.36
N PHE A 48 -17.13 -4.00 -10.74
CA PHE A 48 -16.98 -2.62 -10.35
C PHE A 48 -17.73 -1.67 -11.28
N SER A 49 -18.26 -0.59 -10.71
CA SER A 49 -19.05 0.40 -11.45
C SER A 49 -18.53 1.81 -11.25
N ASP A 50 -18.57 2.56 -12.34
CA ASP A 50 -18.00 3.91 -12.46
C ASP A 50 -18.95 5.04 -12.08
N SER A 51 -20.22 4.68 -11.88
CA SER A 51 -21.28 5.62 -11.54
C SER A 51 -22.38 4.87 -10.79
N TYR A 52 -23.18 5.60 -10.02
CA TYR A 52 -24.40 5.08 -9.40
C TYR A 52 -25.29 4.38 -10.42
N TYR A 53 -25.50 4.97 -11.61
CA TYR A 53 -26.38 4.42 -12.63
C TYR A 53 -25.87 3.08 -13.18
N THR A 54 -24.55 2.96 -13.38
CA THR A 54 -23.91 1.69 -13.78
C THR A 54 -24.04 0.66 -12.66
N ALA A 55 -23.74 1.05 -11.41
CA ALA A 55 -23.87 0.16 -10.25
C ALA A 55 -25.29 -0.36 -10.11
N ARG A 56 -26.29 0.52 -10.26
CA ARG A 56 -27.72 0.18 -10.24
C ARG A 56 -28.12 -0.74 -11.38
N ALA A 57 -27.68 -0.47 -12.60
CA ALA A 57 -27.99 -1.32 -13.74
C ALA A 57 -27.41 -2.74 -13.57
N VAL A 58 -26.15 -2.83 -13.14
CA VAL A 58 -25.48 -4.11 -12.87
C VAL A 58 -26.18 -4.85 -11.74
N PHE A 59 -26.43 -4.18 -10.60
CA PHE A 59 -27.13 -4.76 -9.46
C PHE A 59 -28.49 -5.33 -9.85
N ARG A 60 -29.32 -4.53 -10.53
CA ARG A 60 -30.64 -4.97 -11.01
C ARG A 60 -30.55 -6.17 -11.97
N ALA A 61 -29.57 -6.17 -12.87
CA ALA A 61 -29.37 -7.27 -13.82
C ALA A 61 -28.97 -8.56 -13.10
N ARG A 62 -28.09 -8.47 -12.10
CA ARG A 62 -27.62 -9.62 -11.31
C ARG A 62 -28.69 -10.12 -10.35
N ALA A 63 -29.46 -9.24 -9.72
CA ALA A 63 -30.61 -9.58 -8.91
C ALA A 63 -31.66 -10.37 -9.71
N ARG A 64 -31.97 -9.93 -10.93
CA ARG A 64 -32.85 -10.68 -11.84
C ARG A 64 -32.29 -12.05 -12.22
N ALA A 65 -30.98 -12.17 -12.39
CA ALA A 65 -30.34 -13.43 -12.76
C ALA A 65 -30.39 -14.51 -11.66
N VAL A 66 -30.77 -14.14 -10.43
CA VAL A 66 -30.90 -15.06 -9.29
C VAL A 66 -32.33 -15.21 -8.80
N ASP A 67 -33.30 -14.69 -9.55
CA ASP A 67 -34.72 -14.62 -9.18
C ASP A 67 -34.94 -13.88 -7.85
N ALA A 68 -34.12 -12.86 -7.56
CA ALA A 68 -34.33 -12.01 -6.41
C ALA A 68 -35.59 -11.16 -6.60
N THR A 69 -36.36 -11.01 -5.53
CA THR A 69 -37.44 -10.02 -5.51
C THR A 69 -36.81 -8.64 -5.37
N HIS A 70 -37.13 -7.73 -6.28
CA HIS A 70 -36.47 -6.44 -6.39
C HIS A 70 -37.43 -5.28 -6.12
N TYR A 71 -37.01 -4.37 -5.24
CA TYR A 71 -37.74 -3.17 -4.85
C TYR A 71 -36.93 -1.94 -5.22
N ALA A 72 -37.59 -0.92 -5.77
CA ALA A 72 -36.98 0.37 -6.07
C ALA A 72 -37.82 1.47 -5.45
N LEU A 73 -37.27 2.13 -4.42
CA LEU A 73 -37.93 3.24 -3.76
C LEU A 73 -37.40 4.56 -4.32
N PRO A 74 -38.19 5.33 -5.07
CA PRO A 74 -37.74 6.61 -5.59
C PRO A 74 -37.48 7.60 -4.45
N LEU A 75 -36.33 8.27 -4.47
CA LEU A 75 -36.08 9.43 -3.62
C LEU A 75 -36.46 10.70 -4.40
N ASN A 76 -37.31 11.53 -3.81
CA ASN A 76 -37.79 12.75 -4.46
C ASN A 76 -36.77 13.88 -4.30
N VAL A 77 -35.64 13.77 -5.00
CA VAL A 77 -34.51 14.69 -4.90
C VAL A 77 -34.11 15.20 -6.28
N SER A 78 -34.39 16.49 -6.54
CA SER A 78 -33.78 17.30 -7.60
C SER A 78 -33.77 16.71 -9.03
N ASP A 79 -34.92 16.39 -9.62
CA ASP A 79 -35.07 15.88 -11.01
C ASP A 79 -34.17 14.67 -11.37
N MET A 80 -33.58 14.01 -10.37
CA MET A 80 -32.70 12.86 -10.57
C MET A 80 -33.46 11.56 -10.37
N ASP A 81 -33.22 10.60 -11.26
CA ASP A 81 -33.70 9.22 -11.11
C ASP A 81 -32.83 8.48 -10.08
N LEU A 82 -33.14 8.69 -8.80
CA LEU A 82 -32.49 8.05 -7.67
C LEU A 82 -33.47 7.12 -6.97
N THR A 83 -33.03 5.90 -6.73
CA THR A 83 -33.78 4.86 -6.04
C THR A 83 -32.93 4.18 -4.97
N ILE A 84 -33.55 3.82 -3.86
CA ILE A 84 -33.00 2.80 -2.95
C ILE A 84 -33.41 1.46 -3.53
N ASP A 85 -32.45 0.77 -4.14
CA ASP A 85 -32.64 -0.54 -4.74
C ASP A 85 -32.34 -1.62 -3.72
N VAL A 86 -33.33 -2.50 -3.51
CA VAL A 86 -33.24 -3.64 -2.60
C VAL A 86 -33.51 -4.92 -3.36
N ALA A 87 -32.63 -5.91 -3.22
CA ALA A 87 -32.82 -7.25 -3.76
C ALA A 87 -32.91 -8.26 -2.62
N VAL A 88 -33.98 -9.04 -2.61
CA VAL A 88 -34.22 -10.12 -1.64
C VAL A 88 -34.05 -11.45 -2.38
N VAL A 89 -32.98 -12.18 -2.05
CA VAL A 89 -32.75 -13.53 -2.54
C VAL A 89 -33.40 -14.51 -1.56
N PRO A 90 -34.36 -15.33 -2.00
CA PRO A 90 -35.07 -16.23 -1.11
C PRO A 90 -34.14 -17.31 -0.53
N GLY A 91 -34.33 -17.61 0.75
CA GLY A 91 -33.66 -18.68 1.49
C GLY A 91 -34.53 -19.13 2.66
N VAL A 92 -33.91 -19.62 3.74
CA VAL A 92 -34.62 -19.92 4.99
C VAL A 92 -35.10 -18.61 5.60
N ALA A 93 -36.42 -18.49 5.81
CA ALA A 93 -37.05 -17.22 6.16
C ALA A 93 -36.74 -16.73 7.60
N ASP A 94 -36.43 -17.63 8.53
CA ASP A 94 -36.09 -17.28 9.92
C ASP A 94 -34.60 -16.94 10.13
N ARG A 95 -33.79 -16.94 9.05
CA ARG A 95 -32.39 -16.54 9.05
C ARG A 95 -32.16 -15.50 7.97
N VAL A 96 -31.74 -14.31 8.36
CA VAL A 96 -31.57 -13.21 7.40
C VAL A 96 -30.18 -12.61 7.50
N VAL A 97 -29.57 -12.36 6.33
CA VAL A 97 -28.35 -11.57 6.22
C VAL A 97 -28.65 -10.32 5.40
N LEU A 98 -28.52 -9.16 6.04
CA LEU A 98 -28.67 -7.84 5.45
C LEU A 98 -27.30 -7.27 5.11
N HIS A 99 -27.04 -7.01 3.83
CA HIS A 99 -25.84 -6.33 3.36
C HIS A 99 -26.20 -4.92 2.86
N ILE A 100 -25.75 -3.91 3.60
CA ILE A 100 -25.95 -2.50 3.28
C ILE A 100 -24.69 -1.96 2.60
N SER A 101 -24.90 -1.18 1.55
CA SER A 101 -23.84 -0.46 0.85
C SER A 101 -24.22 1.02 0.74
N GLY A 102 -23.20 1.88 0.66
CA GLY A 102 -23.38 3.30 0.36
C GLY A 102 -24.11 4.08 1.44
N THR A 103 -23.99 3.71 2.72
CA THR A 103 -24.46 4.53 3.85
C THR A 103 -23.83 5.94 3.82
N HIS A 104 -22.55 6.01 3.47
CA HIS A 104 -21.79 7.24 3.23
C HIS A 104 -21.65 7.57 1.73
N GLY A 105 -22.69 7.34 0.93
CA GLY A 105 -22.74 7.78 -0.47
C GLY A 105 -21.62 7.20 -1.32
N ILE A 106 -20.58 8.01 -1.59
CA ILE A 106 -19.39 7.66 -2.39
C ILE A 106 -18.72 6.32 -2.03
N GLU A 107 -18.81 5.89 -0.76
CA GLU A 107 -18.25 4.61 -0.31
C GLU A 107 -18.98 3.39 -0.91
N GLY A 108 -20.18 3.58 -1.46
CA GLY A 108 -21.03 2.51 -1.99
C GLY A 108 -20.49 1.81 -3.25
N PHE A 109 -19.43 2.31 -3.89
CA PHE A 109 -18.85 1.61 -5.05
C PHE A 109 -18.26 0.24 -4.68
N VAL A 110 -17.69 0.12 -3.48
CA VAL A 110 -17.07 -1.13 -3.04
C VAL A 110 -18.13 -2.11 -2.57
N GLY A 111 -19.07 -1.65 -1.75
CA GLY A 111 -20.22 -2.45 -1.33
C GLY A 111 -21.02 -2.96 -2.52
N SER A 112 -21.33 -2.11 -3.51
CA SER A 112 -22.06 -2.52 -4.72
C SER A 112 -21.30 -3.54 -5.57
N ALA A 113 -19.97 -3.47 -5.64
CA ALA A 113 -19.16 -4.45 -6.35
C ALA A 113 -19.17 -5.81 -5.64
N ILE A 114 -19.10 -5.82 -4.30
CA ILE A 114 -19.22 -7.05 -3.50
C ILE A 114 -20.60 -7.69 -3.74
N GLN A 115 -21.67 -6.90 -3.67
CA GLN A 115 -23.02 -7.38 -3.94
C GLN A 115 -23.15 -7.95 -5.35
N SER A 116 -22.59 -7.27 -6.36
CA SER A 116 -22.55 -7.72 -7.75
C SER A 116 -21.82 -9.07 -7.91
N ALA A 117 -20.70 -9.26 -7.21
CA ALA A 117 -19.96 -10.51 -7.22
C ALA A 117 -20.76 -11.66 -6.60
N VAL A 118 -21.35 -11.44 -5.42
CA VAL A 118 -22.18 -12.43 -4.73
C VAL A 118 -23.37 -12.85 -5.60
N LEU A 119 -24.11 -11.89 -6.15
CA LEU A 119 -25.24 -12.18 -7.04
C LEU A 119 -24.81 -12.89 -8.33
N ALA A 120 -23.65 -12.53 -8.91
CA ALA A 120 -23.14 -13.22 -10.10
C ALA A 120 -22.75 -14.68 -9.81
N HIS A 121 -22.24 -14.96 -8.62
CA HIS A 121 -21.92 -16.32 -8.20
C HIS A 121 -23.20 -17.15 -7.96
N LEU A 122 -24.18 -16.58 -7.25
CA LEU A 122 -25.48 -17.22 -7.02
C LEU A 122 -26.23 -17.55 -8.32
N ALA A 123 -25.98 -16.80 -9.40
CA ALA A 123 -26.55 -17.06 -10.72
C ALA A 123 -25.89 -18.26 -11.44
N GLN A 124 -24.66 -18.62 -11.07
CA GLN A 124 -23.95 -19.78 -11.61
C GLN A 124 -24.34 -21.07 -10.87
N THR A 125 -24.89 -20.95 -9.67
CA THR A 125 -25.40 -22.07 -8.88
C THR A 125 -26.81 -22.42 -9.37
N LYS A 126 -27.06 -23.68 -9.78
CA LYS A 126 -28.40 -24.10 -10.21
C LYS A 126 -29.39 -23.85 -9.08
N ALA A 127 -30.59 -23.34 -9.39
CA ALA A 127 -31.60 -23.00 -8.38
C ALA A 127 -31.96 -24.17 -7.43
N GLY A 128 -31.86 -25.42 -7.89
CA GLY A 128 -32.08 -26.63 -7.08
C GLY A 128 -30.85 -27.15 -6.31
N ASP A 129 -29.66 -26.61 -6.54
CA ASP A 129 -28.43 -26.90 -5.77
C ASP A 129 -28.17 -25.84 -4.68
N ARG A 130 -29.01 -24.80 -4.60
CA ARG A 130 -29.00 -23.83 -3.49
C ARG A 130 -29.42 -24.59 -2.23
N ASN A 131 -28.47 -24.80 -1.34
CA ASN A 131 -28.65 -25.56 -0.10
C ASN A 131 -29.89 -25.08 0.68
N ASP A 132 -30.77 -26.01 1.09
CA ASP A 132 -31.98 -25.77 1.90
C ASP A 132 -31.69 -25.08 3.27
N SER A 133 -30.42 -24.84 3.59
CA SER A 133 -29.95 -24.15 4.80
C SER A 133 -29.47 -22.71 4.58
N MET A 134 -29.45 -22.19 3.34
CA MET A 134 -28.99 -20.82 3.05
C MET A 134 -29.94 -19.78 3.69
N PRO A 135 -29.44 -18.77 4.44
CA PRO A 135 -30.29 -17.68 4.92
C PRO A 135 -30.85 -16.85 3.78
N THR A 136 -31.99 -16.20 4.02
CA THR A 136 -32.51 -15.16 3.13
C THR A 136 -31.51 -13.99 3.07
N LEU A 137 -31.11 -13.59 1.86
CA LEU A 137 -30.14 -12.51 1.68
C LEU A 137 -30.87 -11.24 1.23
N VAL A 138 -30.64 -10.14 1.95
CA VAL A 138 -31.20 -8.83 1.62
C VAL A 138 -30.04 -7.90 1.27
N PHE A 139 -30.01 -7.43 0.03
CA PHE A 139 -28.99 -6.49 -0.45
C PHE A 139 -29.59 -5.10 -0.63
N VAL A 140 -28.98 -4.09 -0.03
CA VAL A 140 -29.30 -2.68 -0.26
C VAL A 140 -28.16 -2.06 -1.05
N LEU A 141 -28.41 -1.69 -2.31
CA LEU A 141 -27.37 -1.20 -3.21
C LEU A 141 -26.68 0.07 -2.69
N ALA A 142 -27.49 1.05 -2.32
CA ALA A 142 -27.05 2.35 -1.86
C ALA A 142 -28.14 2.93 -0.94
N LEU A 143 -27.84 3.04 0.36
CA LEU A 143 -28.74 3.72 1.31
C LEU A 143 -28.74 5.25 1.10
N ASN A 144 -27.60 5.80 0.67
CA ASN A 144 -27.46 7.16 0.18
C ASN A 144 -27.21 7.17 -1.34
N PRO A 145 -28.25 6.96 -2.19
CA PRO A 145 -28.07 6.97 -3.64
C PRO A 145 -27.72 8.37 -4.17
N TYR A 146 -28.12 9.44 -3.48
CA TYR A 146 -27.72 10.82 -3.82
C TYR A 146 -26.19 10.99 -3.70
N GLY A 147 -25.63 10.63 -2.55
CA GLY A 147 -24.19 10.72 -2.29
C GLY A 147 -23.39 9.83 -3.24
N LEU A 148 -23.89 8.63 -3.57
CA LEU A 148 -23.22 7.77 -4.56
C LEU A 148 -23.28 8.34 -5.98
N ALA A 149 -24.39 8.98 -6.37
CA ALA A 149 -24.55 9.63 -7.67
C ALA A 149 -23.73 10.93 -7.80
N MET A 150 -23.64 11.70 -6.72
CA MET A 150 -22.94 12.99 -6.66
C MET A 150 -21.49 12.88 -6.19
N LEU A 151 -21.06 11.68 -5.78
CA LEU A 151 -19.73 11.39 -5.21
C LEU A 151 -19.43 12.19 -3.95
N ARG A 152 -20.40 12.17 -3.06
CA ARG A 152 -20.37 12.86 -1.77
C ARG A 152 -20.58 11.86 -0.66
N ARG A 153 -20.08 12.19 0.53
CA ARG A 153 -20.32 11.38 1.72
C ARG A 153 -21.75 11.56 2.26
N PHE A 154 -22.27 12.78 2.13
CA PHE A 154 -23.54 13.23 2.73
C PHE A 154 -24.72 13.08 1.78
N ILE A 155 -25.95 13.09 2.31
CA ILE A 155 -27.17 13.21 1.49
C ILE A 155 -27.39 14.66 1.03
N GLU A 156 -28.45 14.89 0.26
CA GLU A 156 -28.83 16.21 -0.26
C GLU A 156 -29.08 17.26 0.83
N HIS A 157 -29.44 16.85 2.04
CA HIS A 157 -29.64 17.74 3.19
C HIS A 157 -28.38 17.91 4.05
N ASN A 158 -27.21 17.50 3.55
CA ASN A 158 -25.94 17.51 4.27
C ASN A 158 -25.95 16.66 5.55
N VAL A 159 -26.83 15.65 5.61
CA VAL A 159 -26.94 14.74 6.75
C VAL A 159 -26.02 13.53 6.57
N VAL A 160 -25.36 13.13 7.64
CA VAL A 160 -24.66 11.86 7.77
C VAL A 160 -25.66 10.80 8.19
N LEU A 161 -26.04 9.92 7.26
CA LEU A 161 -27.07 8.90 7.53
C LEU A 161 -26.69 7.97 8.68
N ASN A 162 -25.41 7.62 8.82
CA ASN A 162 -24.93 6.80 9.93
C ASN A 162 -24.95 7.53 11.29
N ARG A 163 -25.57 8.71 11.38
CA ARG A 163 -25.79 9.49 12.62
C ARG A 163 -27.25 9.99 12.75
N ASN A 164 -28.15 9.51 11.90
CA ASN A 164 -29.50 10.03 11.74
C ASN A 164 -30.60 9.06 12.22
N PHE A 165 -30.39 8.35 13.33
CA PHE A 165 -31.21 7.17 13.68
C PHE A 165 -31.92 7.30 15.04
N MET A 166 -32.34 8.51 15.38
CA MET A 166 -32.92 8.86 16.69
C MET A 166 -34.44 9.07 16.62
N SER A 167 -35.13 8.94 17.76
CA SER A 167 -36.53 9.36 17.89
C SER A 167 -36.65 10.89 17.80
N PRO A 168 -37.83 11.44 17.45
CA PRO A 168 -38.04 12.89 17.44
C PRO A 168 -37.66 13.59 18.76
N GLU A 169 -37.94 12.94 19.89
CA GLU A 169 -37.59 13.42 21.23
C GLU A 169 -36.07 13.42 21.46
N GLN A 170 -35.37 12.39 20.99
CA GLN A 170 -33.91 12.31 21.05
C GLN A 170 -33.24 13.36 20.16
N PHE A 171 -33.78 13.63 18.96
CA PHE A 171 -33.33 14.74 18.13
C PHE A 171 -33.54 16.09 18.83
N ALA A 172 -34.68 16.32 19.47
CA ALA A 172 -34.94 17.53 20.24
C ALA A 172 -33.93 17.70 21.39
N LYS A 173 -33.75 16.66 22.20
CA LYS A 173 -32.78 16.66 23.31
C LYS A 173 -31.34 16.89 22.85
N ARG A 174 -30.93 16.33 21.71
CA ARG A 174 -29.58 16.54 21.15
C ARG A 174 -29.34 17.96 20.67
N ARG A 175 -30.38 18.68 20.23
CA ARG A 175 -30.29 20.10 19.84
C ARG A 175 -30.21 21.05 21.02
N GLU A 176 -30.71 20.63 22.19
CA GLU A 176 -30.66 21.41 23.44
C GLU A 176 -29.33 21.27 24.19
N LEU A 177 -28.50 20.29 23.83
CA LEU A 177 -27.14 20.17 24.37
C LEU A 177 -26.28 21.33 23.89
N ASP A 178 -25.47 21.88 24.79
CA ASP A 178 -24.46 22.88 24.44
C ASP A 178 -23.58 22.34 23.29
N PRO A 179 -23.52 23.03 22.13
CA PRO A 179 -22.69 22.63 21.01
C PRO A 179 -21.21 22.47 21.40
N ASN A 180 -20.75 23.15 22.45
CA ASN A 180 -19.39 23.03 22.98
C ASN A 180 -19.17 21.93 24.01
N ALA A 181 -20.23 21.24 24.46
CA ALA A 181 -20.11 20.16 25.46
C ALA A 181 -19.18 19.00 25.05
N PHE A 182 -18.82 18.91 23.77
CA PHE A 182 -17.91 17.89 23.22
C PHE A 182 -16.67 18.46 22.51
N GLY A 183 -16.38 19.76 22.65
CA GLY A 183 -15.27 20.43 21.94
C GLY A 183 -15.54 20.67 20.44
N TYR A 184 -16.82 20.63 20.03
CA TYR A 184 -17.20 20.67 18.62
C TYR A 184 -16.99 22.06 17.98
N VAL A 185 -17.26 23.17 18.67
CA VAL A 185 -17.03 24.51 18.07
C VAL A 185 -15.54 24.77 17.86
N ASP A 186 -14.67 24.35 18.79
CA ASP A 186 -13.21 24.50 18.67
C ASP A 186 -12.63 23.72 17.47
N VAL A 187 -13.16 22.53 17.20
CA VAL A 187 -12.79 21.73 16.02
C VAL A 187 -13.35 22.35 14.73
N MET A 188 -14.55 22.93 14.80
CA MET A 188 -15.32 23.32 13.62
C MET A 188 -15.11 24.78 13.17
N ASP A 189 -14.66 25.65 14.06
CA ASP A 189 -14.15 26.99 13.75
C ASP A 189 -12.78 26.92 13.07
N ARG A 190 -11.97 25.90 13.38
CA ARG A 190 -10.72 25.59 12.65
C ARG A 190 -10.97 24.95 11.28
N LEU A 191 -12.10 24.26 11.12
CA LEU A 191 -12.55 23.62 9.87
C LEU A 191 -13.30 24.56 8.92
N ASN A 192 -13.17 25.88 9.09
CA ASN A 192 -14.08 26.87 8.51
C ASN A 192 -14.30 26.68 6.98
N PRO A 193 -15.47 26.20 6.54
CA PRO A 193 -15.68 25.78 5.14
C PRO A 193 -15.70 26.95 4.14
N THR A 194 -15.67 28.19 4.62
CA THR A 194 -15.64 29.39 3.78
C THR A 194 -14.26 29.73 3.22
N GLU A 195 -13.16 29.17 3.74
CA GLU A 195 -11.81 29.40 3.20
C GLU A 195 -11.25 28.12 2.55
N PRO A 196 -10.88 28.14 1.26
CA PRO A 196 -10.41 26.95 0.53
C PRO A 196 -8.92 26.61 0.77
N SER A 197 -8.25 27.31 1.67
CA SER A 197 -6.81 27.18 1.94
C SER A 197 -6.55 26.86 3.40
N ILE A 198 -6.92 25.66 3.84
CA ILE A 198 -6.41 25.15 5.11
C ILE A 198 -4.94 24.80 4.89
N GLN A 199 -4.03 25.41 5.65
CA GLN A 199 -2.61 25.11 5.56
C GLN A 199 -2.33 23.69 6.08
N LEU A 200 -1.31 23.02 5.54
CA LEU A 200 -0.94 21.64 5.90
C LEU A 200 -0.72 21.48 7.41
N ASP A 201 -0.20 22.51 8.05
CA ASP A 201 0.10 22.60 9.48
C ASP A 201 -1.18 22.57 10.34
N GLU A 202 -2.27 23.11 9.80
CA GLU A 202 -3.59 23.09 10.45
C GLU A 202 -4.29 21.74 10.24
N LEU A 203 -4.06 21.06 9.10
CA LEU A 203 -4.46 19.67 8.87
C LEU A 203 -3.72 18.66 9.76
N LEU A 204 -2.44 18.90 10.06
CA LEU A 204 -1.66 18.09 11.01
C LEU A 204 -2.13 18.32 12.46
N ARG A 205 -2.44 19.57 12.82
CA ARG A 205 -3.14 19.86 14.09
C ARG A 205 -4.52 19.23 14.16
N MET A 206 -5.20 19.02 13.03
CA MET A 206 -6.46 18.27 13.00
C MET A 206 -6.29 16.77 13.23
N GLU A 207 -5.19 16.19 12.77
CA GLU A 207 -4.81 14.81 13.12
C GLU A 207 -4.50 14.69 14.62
N GLU A 208 -3.80 15.68 15.20
CA GLU A 208 -3.62 15.80 16.66
C GLU A 208 -4.97 16.03 17.38
N LEU A 209 -5.83 16.94 16.92
CA LEU A 209 -7.16 17.19 17.50
C LEU A 209 -8.07 15.97 17.42
N ALA A 210 -7.98 15.16 16.36
CA ALA A 210 -8.68 13.88 16.26
C ALA A 210 -8.13 12.82 17.23
N ARG A 211 -6.83 12.89 17.58
CA ARG A 211 -6.21 12.09 18.64
C ARG A 211 -6.56 12.59 20.05
N PHE A 212 -6.68 13.90 20.27
CA PHE A 212 -6.96 14.50 21.60
C PHE A 212 -8.46 14.66 21.92
N HIS A 213 -9.32 14.77 20.91
CA HIS A 213 -10.78 14.85 21.04
C HIS A 213 -11.50 13.84 20.12
N PRO A 214 -11.26 12.53 20.27
CA PRO A 214 -11.93 11.50 19.45
C PRO A 214 -13.45 11.65 19.49
N ARG A 215 -14.01 12.09 20.62
CA ARG A 215 -15.45 12.37 20.80
C ARG A 215 -16.00 13.43 19.84
N ALA A 216 -15.23 14.42 19.39
CA ALA A 216 -15.68 15.43 18.45
C ALA A 216 -15.66 14.93 16.99
N ALA A 217 -14.75 14.00 16.67
CA ALA A 217 -14.62 13.39 15.35
C ALA A 217 -15.61 12.23 15.11
N VAL A 218 -16.05 11.53 16.17
CA VAL A 218 -17.03 10.42 16.06
C VAL A 218 -18.50 10.81 16.35
N ASN A 219 -18.76 11.89 17.09
CA ASN A 219 -20.13 12.37 17.34
C ASN A 219 -20.62 13.30 16.24
N ALA A 220 -21.90 13.16 15.88
CA ALA A 220 -22.54 14.11 14.98
C ALA A 220 -22.90 15.42 15.70
N ASN A 221 -22.93 16.47 14.90
CA ASN A 221 -23.49 17.75 15.28
C ASN A 221 -24.97 17.81 14.92
N TYR A 222 -25.77 18.42 15.79
CA TYR A 222 -27.21 18.59 15.57
C TYR A 222 -27.63 20.08 15.62
N ALA A 223 -26.69 20.99 15.85
CA ALA A 223 -26.93 22.42 16.03
C ALA A 223 -26.73 23.24 14.74
N PHE A 224 -25.82 22.80 13.87
CA PHE A 224 -25.35 23.55 12.70
C PHE A 224 -25.55 22.74 11.40
N PRO A 225 -26.67 22.93 10.68
CA PRO A 225 -27.01 22.15 9.48
C PRO A 225 -26.01 22.25 8.32
N VAL A 226 -25.26 23.35 8.25
CA VAL A 226 -24.29 23.62 7.17
C VAL A 226 -22.87 23.12 7.46
N LYS A 227 -22.65 22.60 8.67
CA LYS A 227 -21.33 22.20 9.14
C LYS A 227 -21.13 20.69 8.94
N PHE A 228 -19.87 20.28 8.97
CA PHE A 228 -19.43 18.89 8.80
C PHE A 228 -20.04 17.99 9.89
N TRP A 229 -20.24 16.70 9.59
CA TRP A 229 -20.85 15.72 10.50
C TRP A 229 -22.25 16.07 11.03
N TYR A 230 -23.07 16.81 10.28
CA TYR A 230 -24.44 17.10 10.69
C TYR A 230 -25.30 15.81 10.69
N GLY A 231 -25.92 15.51 11.82
CA GLY A 231 -26.72 14.29 12.03
C GLY A 231 -28.20 14.44 11.70
N GLY A 232 -28.65 15.62 11.23
CA GLY A 232 -30.04 15.89 10.84
C GLY A 232 -30.93 16.36 11.99
N ALA A 233 -32.10 16.91 11.66
CA ALA A 233 -33.07 17.37 12.66
C ALA A 233 -34.22 16.38 12.90
N GLN A 234 -34.35 15.39 12.01
CA GLN A 234 -35.38 14.37 11.98
C GLN A 234 -34.84 13.16 11.22
N LEU A 235 -35.56 12.03 11.27
CA LEU A 235 -35.22 10.83 10.53
C LEU A 235 -35.38 11.07 9.01
N GLU A 236 -34.33 10.77 8.25
CA GLU A 236 -34.28 11.01 6.81
C GLU A 236 -35.10 9.96 6.05
N PRO A 237 -35.74 10.33 4.92
CA PRO A 237 -36.60 9.43 4.14
C PRO A 237 -35.95 8.10 3.77
N SER A 238 -34.64 8.10 3.50
CA SER A 238 -33.90 6.87 3.16
C SER A 238 -33.97 5.81 4.27
N LEU A 239 -33.86 6.22 5.54
CA LEU A 239 -33.92 5.31 6.68
C LEU A 239 -35.34 4.85 6.96
N VAL A 240 -36.34 5.73 6.78
CA VAL A 240 -37.76 5.38 6.87
C VAL A 240 -38.10 4.31 5.83
N ALA A 241 -37.66 4.52 4.59
CA ALA A 241 -37.98 3.64 3.48
C ALA A 241 -37.27 2.27 3.59
N LEU A 242 -36.01 2.25 4.04
CA LEU A 242 -35.31 1.00 4.37
C LEU A 242 -36.05 0.22 5.46
N ARG A 243 -36.47 0.89 6.54
CA ARG A 243 -37.21 0.23 7.64
C ARG A 243 -38.54 -0.35 7.16
N ALA A 244 -39.27 0.36 6.31
CA ALA A 244 -40.53 -0.12 5.75
C ALA A 244 -40.34 -1.41 4.93
N ILE A 245 -39.34 -1.45 4.04
CA ILE A 245 -39.00 -2.66 3.26
C ILE A 245 -38.65 -3.82 4.18
N LEU A 246 -37.82 -3.59 5.18
CA LEU A 246 -37.41 -4.67 6.08
C LEU A 246 -38.62 -5.21 6.85
N LEU A 247 -39.51 -4.35 7.36
CA LEU A 247 -40.72 -4.79 8.06
C LEU A 247 -41.68 -5.58 7.16
N GLU A 248 -41.70 -5.31 5.86
CA GLU A 248 -42.54 -6.01 4.89
C GLU A 248 -41.98 -7.39 4.50
N HIS A 249 -40.65 -7.54 4.47
CA HIS A 249 -40.00 -8.71 3.85
C HIS A 249 -39.15 -9.56 4.79
N VAL A 250 -38.85 -9.06 5.99
CA VAL A 250 -38.17 -9.81 7.03
C VAL A 250 -39.20 -10.23 8.08
N PRO A 251 -39.39 -11.52 8.33
CA PRO A 251 -40.38 -12.00 9.30
C PRO A 251 -39.83 -11.83 10.73
N PHE A 252 -39.72 -10.58 11.19
CA PHE A 252 -39.10 -10.24 12.48
C PHE A 252 -39.66 -11.00 13.67
N ALA A 253 -40.95 -11.36 13.63
CA ALA A 253 -41.61 -12.12 14.70
C ALA A 253 -41.15 -13.59 14.82
N SER A 254 -40.57 -14.16 13.76
CA SER A 254 -40.11 -15.56 13.72
C SER A 254 -38.61 -15.68 13.45
N LEU A 255 -37.84 -14.59 13.51
CA LEU A 255 -36.39 -14.61 13.30
C LEU A 255 -35.68 -15.44 14.38
N GLN A 256 -34.83 -16.37 13.95
CA GLN A 256 -33.87 -17.07 14.80
C GLN A 256 -32.47 -16.45 14.73
N SER A 257 -32.12 -15.82 13.60
CA SER A 257 -30.84 -15.14 13.44
C SER A 257 -30.93 -14.00 12.43
N PHE A 258 -30.28 -12.88 12.74
CA PHE A 258 -30.26 -11.69 11.90
C PHE A 258 -28.84 -11.11 11.83
N GLY A 259 -28.18 -11.26 10.68
CA GLY A 259 -26.86 -10.70 10.42
C GLY A 259 -26.95 -9.37 9.69
N VAL A 260 -26.18 -8.36 10.11
CA VAL A 260 -26.00 -7.10 9.36
C VAL A 260 -24.54 -6.95 8.99
N LEU A 261 -24.29 -6.66 7.71
CA LEU A 261 -23.00 -6.30 7.15
C LEU A 261 -23.11 -4.91 6.53
N ASP A 262 -22.48 -3.91 7.15
CA ASP A 262 -22.27 -2.59 6.54
C ASP A 262 -20.81 -2.45 6.08
N VAL A 263 -20.62 -2.04 4.82
CA VAL A 263 -19.31 -1.89 4.21
C VAL A 263 -18.99 -0.42 4.00
N HIS A 264 -17.93 0.03 4.67
CA HIS A 264 -17.38 1.37 4.58
C HIS A 264 -16.00 1.37 3.98
N THR A 265 -15.62 2.50 3.39
CA THR A 265 -14.29 2.72 2.83
C THR A 265 -13.82 4.13 3.14
N GLY A 266 -12.52 4.34 3.32
CA GLY A 266 -11.98 5.69 3.49
C GLY A 266 -11.07 5.84 4.69
N LEU A 267 -11.36 5.16 5.80
CA LEU A 267 -10.59 5.33 7.03
C LEU A 267 -9.62 4.16 7.20
N GLY A 268 -8.32 4.47 7.26
CA GLY A 268 -7.25 3.49 7.47
C GLY A 268 -6.35 3.27 6.24
N PRO A 269 -5.20 2.62 6.45
CA PRO A 269 -4.19 2.43 5.40
C PRO A 269 -4.70 1.55 4.24
N ALA A 270 -4.27 1.87 3.02
CA ALA A 270 -4.65 1.14 1.81
C ALA A 270 -4.39 -0.37 1.94
N GLY A 271 -5.40 -1.18 1.66
CA GLY A 271 -5.26 -2.65 1.69
C GLY A 271 -5.40 -3.28 3.08
N TYR A 272 -5.71 -2.49 4.10
CA TYR A 272 -6.08 -2.99 5.43
C TYR A 272 -7.60 -2.94 5.59
N ASP A 273 -8.14 -3.95 6.26
CA ASP A 273 -9.52 -3.96 6.73
C ASP A 273 -9.55 -3.86 8.26
N THR A 274 -10.51 -3.10 8.77
CA THR A 274 -10.77 -3.02 10.21
C THR A 274 -12.19 -3.49 10.47
N LEU A 275 -12.33 -4.44 11.40
CA LEU A 275 -13.61 -4.96 11.84
C LEU A 275 -14.09 -4.18 13.07
N ALA A 276 -15.25 -3.54 12.95
CA ALA A 276 -15.95 -2.91 14.07
C ALA A 276 -17.28 -3.65 14.33
N SER A 277 -17.66 -3.83 15.60
CA SER A 277 -18.99 -4.34 16.00
C SER A 277 -19.68 -3.33 16.90
N VAL A 278 -21.00 -3.19 16.75
CA VAL A 278 -21.72 -2.02 17.30
C VAL A 278 -22.87 -2.36 18.24
N VAL A 279 -23.24 -3.63 18.43
CA VAL A 279 -24.34 -3.96 19.35
C VAL A 279 -23.97 -5.12 20.25
N GLY A 280 -23.72 -4.82 21.53
CA GLY A 280 -24.01 -5.66 22.71
C GLY A 280 -23.67 -7.16 22.72
N ASP A 281 -22.76 -7.65 21.89
CA ASP A 281 -22.62 -9.10 21.71
C ASP A 281 -21.66 -9.73 22.73
N ASN A 282 -22.17 -10.79 23.37
CA ASN A 282 -21.36 -11.85 23.96
C ASN A 282 -20.45 -12.42 22.86
N ASP A 283 -19.13 -12.34 23.05
CA ASP A 283 -18.09 -12.87 22.17
C ASP A 283 -18.36 -14.29 21.62
N ALA A 284 -19.13 -15.09 22.36
CA ALA A 284 -19.52 -16.45 22.01
C ALA A 284 -20.38 -16.60 20.73
N ASN A 285 -21.27 -15.67 20.41
CA ASN A 285 -22.12 -15.78 19.20
C ASN A 285 -21.33 -15.46 17.93
N VAL A 286 -20.44 -14.47 18.04
CA VAL A 286 -19.53 -14.07 16.98
C VAL A 286 -18.50 -15.16 16.70
N ALA A 287 -17.87 -15.72 17.74
CA ALA A 287 -16.93 -16.84 17.59
C ALA A 287 -17.61 -18.09 16.99
N ARG A 288 -18.88 -18.33 17.31
CA ARG A 288 -19.66 -19.46 16.78
C ARG A 288 -20.06 -19.28 15.30
N ALA A 289 -20.32 -18.04 14.86
CA ALA A 289 -20.73 -17.76 13.48
C ALA A 289 -19.55 -17.77 12.49
N PHE A 290 -18.33 -17.48 12.95
CA PHE A 290 -17.17 -17.24 12.07
C PHE A 290 -15.93 -18.09 12.38
N GLY A 291 -15.96 -18.92 13.43
CA GLY A 291 -14.84 -19.77 13.85
C GLY A 291 -13.83 -19.03 14.75
N ALA A 292 -13.34 -19.71 15.79
CA ALA A 292 -12.41 -19.13 16.77
C ALA A 292 -10.99 -18.87 16.22
N ASP A 293 -10.63 -19.50 15.11
CA ASP A 293 -9.26 -19.53 14.58
C ASP A 293 -9.03 -18.61 13.36
N GLN A 294 -10.04 -17.87 12.93
CA GLN A 294 -9.96 -16.94 11.78
C GLN A 294 -10.01 -15.47 12.21
N GLU A 295 -9.19 -15.10 13.21
CA GLU A 295 -9.01 -13.71 13.62
C GLU A 295 -7.93 -13.00 12.78
N PRO A 296 -8.26 -11.98 11.94
CA PRO A 296 -7.36 -10.87 11.74
C PRO A 296 -7.34 -10.03 13.02
N GLN A 297 -6.13 -9.67 13.44
CA GLN A 297 -5.86 -8.90 14.65
C GLN A 297 -6.69 -7.61 14.78
N ARG A 298 -7.17 -7.37 16.01
CA ARG A 298 -7.88 -6.19 16.56
C ARG A 298 -9.41 -6.22 16.47
N TYR A 299 -10.01 -6.86 17.47
CA TYR A 299 -11.38 -6.60 17.90
C TYR A 299 -11.50 -5.23 18.58
N VAL A 300 -12.58 -4.50 18.32
CA VAL A 300 -12.98 -3.32 19.10
C VAL A 300 -14.42 -3.54 19.58
N SER A 301 -14.58 -3.90 20.86
CA SER A 301 -15.89 -3.90 21.53
C SER A 301 -16.17 -2.50 22.08
N VAL A 302 -17.34 -1.94 21.77
CA VAL A 302 -17.98 -0.76 22.39
C VAL A 302 -17.05 0.14 23.23
N GLY A 303 -16.51 1.18 22.60
CA GLY A 303 -15.80 2.27 23.27
C GLY A 303 -14.30 2.27 23.05
N HIS A 304 -13.84 3.27 22.29
CA HIS A 304 -12.44 3.69 22.08
C HIS A 304 -11.50 2.55 21.63
N SER A 305 -11.19 2.53 20.34
CA SER A 305 -10.00 1.80 19.90
C SER A 305 -8.75 2.48 20.46
N ASP A 306 -7.90 1.71 21.13
CA ASP A 306 -6.46 2.03 21.27
C ASP A 306 -5.70 1.79 19.94
N GLY A 307 -6.43 1.62 18.83
CA GLY A 307 -5.92 1.71 17.47
C GLY A 307 -6.19 3.10 16.89
N ASP A 308 -5.20 3.71 16.24
CA ASP A 308 -5.20 5.04 15.62
C ASP A 308 -6.27 5.29 14.52
N VAL A 309 -7.29 4.44 14.38
CA VAL A 309 -8.36 4.57 13.39
C VAL A 309 -9.65 4.94 14.08
N LEU A 310 -10.17 6.13 13.76
CA LEU A 310 -11.43 6.71 14.23
C LEU A 310 -12.65 5.86 13.81
N SER A 311 -12.89 4.70 14.42
CA SER A 311 -14.11 3.93 14.20
C SER A 311 -15.26 4.56 15.00
N GLY A 312 -16.16 5.25 14.31
CA GLY A 312 -17.39 5.78 14.92
C GLY A 312 -18.52 4.74 14.97
N TYR A 313 -19.49 4.99 15.84
CA TYR A 313 -20.67 4.15 16.06
C TYR A 313 -21.49 3.92 14.77
N ASP A 314 -21.72 2.69 14.33
CA ASP A 314 -22.70 2.31 13.29
C ASP A 314 -24.12 2.23 13.87
N GLY A 315 -24.87 3.32 13.75
CA GLY A 315 -26.21 3.35 14.29
C GLY A 315 -27.31 2.97 13.31
N VAL A 316 -27.01 2.72 12.03
CA VAL A 316 -28.02 2.20 11.10
C VAL A 316 -28.41 0.79 11.54
N ALA A 317 -27.42 -0.07 11.78
CA ALA A 317 -27.67 -1.41 12.29
C ALA A 317 -28.32 -1.39 13.69
N GLY A 318 -27.85 -0.52 14.60
CA GLY A 318 -28.46 -0.37 15.93
C GLY A 318 -29.94 0.04 15.89
N PHE A 319 -30.34 0.87 14.93
CA PHE A 319 -31.73 1.29 14.72
C PHE A 319 -32.60 0.21 14.07
N LEU A 320 -32.07 -0.51 13.09
CA LEU A 320 -32.78 -1.63 12.47
C LEU A 320 -32.99 -2.79 13.45
N CYS A 321 -32.04 -2.98 14.35
CA CYS A 321 -32.00 -4.11 15.27
C CYS A 321 -32.59 -3.80 16.65
N GLN A 322 -33.15 -2.59 16.83
CA GLN A 322 -33.70 -2.16 18.11
C GLN A 322 -34.85 -3.09 18.55
N GLY A 323 -34.65 -3.80 19.67
CA GLY A 323 -35.63 -4.75 20.22
C GLY A 323 -35.40 -6.22 19.83
N LEU A 324 -34.39 -6.55 19.03
CA LEU A 324 -34.09 -7.93 18.60
C LEU A 324 -33.12 -8.69 19.52
N GLY A 325 -32.50 -8.01 20.51
CA GLY A 325 -31.70 -8.64 21.56
C GLY A 325 -30.55 -9.53 21.04
N ALA A 326 -30.39 -10.72 21.63
CA ALA A 326 -29.29 -11.66 21.35
C ALA A 326 -29.40 -12.43 20.01
N LEU A 327 -30.41 -12.11 19.18
CA LEU A 327 -30.65 -12.75 17.87
C LEU A 327 -29.87 -12.07 16.73
N VAL A 328 -29.24 -10.93 17.02
CA VAL A 328 -28.58 -10.08 16.03
C VAL A 328 -27.07 -10.26 16.11
N THR A 329 -26.41 -10.31 14.96
CA THR A 329 -24.97 -10.14 14.86
C THR A 329 -24.69 -9.02 13.87
N ASN A 330 -24.07 -7.93 14.34
CA ASN A 330 -23.73 -6.80 13.48
C ASN A 330 -22.21 -6.67 13.28
N ARG A 331 -21.80 -6.52 12.02
CA ARG A 331 -20.43 -6.23 11.62
C ARG A 331 -20.37 -5.06 10.65
N THR A 332 -19.56 -4.09 11.01
CA THR A 332 -19.17 -2.99 10.16
C THR A 332 -17.74 -3.25 9.70
N ARG A 333 -17.50 -3.24 8.39
CA ARG A 333 -16.15 -3.43 7.82
C ARG A 333 -15.68 -2.13 7.20
N GLU A 334 -14.60 -1.58 7.73
CA GLU A 334 -13.93 -0.40 7.18
C GLU A 334 -12.75 -0.83 6.32
N LEU A 335 -12.76 -0.48 5.04
CA LEU A 335 -11.69 -0.75 4.10
C LEU A 335 -10.84 0.51 3.90
N GLY A 336 -9.58 0.44 4.34
CA GLY A 336 -8.64 1.54 4.21
C GLY A 336 -8.34 1.87 2.74
N THR A 337 -8.25 3.17 2.42
CA THR A 337 -8.01 3.64 1.04
C THR A 337 -6.80 4.55 0.93
N LEU A 338 -6.81 5.69 1.61
CA LEU A 338 -5.72 6.66 1.68
C LEU A 338 -5.51 7.04 3.16
N PRO A 339 -4.34 7.60 3.53
CA PRO A 339 -4.13 8.07 4.89
C PRO A 339 -5.27 8.99 5.36
N PRO A 340 -5.73 8.91 6.63
CA PRO A 340 -6.86 9.69 7.12
C PRO A 340 -6.76 11.19 6.83
N SER A 341 -5.57 11.79 6.93
CA SER A 341 -5.32 13.20 6.62
C SER A 341 -5.68 13.58 5.18
N VAL A 342 -5.39 12.70 4.21
CA VAL A 342 -5.74 12.89 2.79
C VAL A 342 -7.25 12.78 2.60
N VAL A 343 -7.88 11.82 3.28
CA VAL A 343 -9.32 11.58 3.19
C VAL A 343 -10.10 12.72 3.84
N PHE A 344 -9.69 13.19 5.02
CA PHE A 344 -10.30 14.35 5.68
C PHE A 344 -10.17 15.61 4.84
N ARG A 345 -8.99 15.87 4.27
CA ARG A 345 -8.81 17.00 3.35
C ARG A 345 -9.77 16.94 2.17
N ALA A 346 -9.87 15.79 1.51
CA ALA A 346 -10.78 15.61 0.38
C ALA A 346 -12.24 15.84 0.77
N LEU A 347 -12.67 15.35 1.94
CA LEU A 347 -14.03 15.57 2.43
C LEU A 347 -14.32 17.04 2.75
N ILE A 348 -13.35 17.78 3.32
CA ILE A 348 -13.50 19.21 3.63
C ILE A 348 -13.58 20.02 2.34
N GLU A 349 -12.72 19.72 1.36
CA GLU A 349 -12.72 20.39 0.07
C GLU A 349 -14.04 20.13 -0.69
N GLU A 350 -14.53 18.88 -0.69
CA GLU A 350 -15.84 18.51 -1.24
C GLU A 350 -16.98 19.30 -0.57
N HIS A 351 -17.00 19.33 0.76
CA HIS A 351 -18.00 20.06 1.55
C HIS A 351 -17.98 21.57 1.26
N ALA A 352 -16.80 22.17 1.17
CA ALA A 352 -16.63 23.58 0.86
C ALA A 352 -17.15 23.94 -0.54
N VAL A 353 -16.94 23.05 -1.52
CA VAL A 353 -17.45 23.23 -2.89
C VAL A 353 -18.97 23.22 -2.93
N TYR A 354 -19.58 22.26 -2.22
CA TYR A 354 -21.03 22.12 -2.18
C TYR A 354 -21.72 23.40 -1.71
N TYR A 355 -21.14 24.11 -0.74
CA TYR A 355 -21.69 25.36 -0.21
C TYR A 355 -21.25 26.64 -0.93
N LYS A 356 -20.14 26.63 -1.69
CA LYS A 356 -19.63 27.80 -2.43
C LYS A 356 -20.20 27.99 -3.83
N ALA A 357 -20.74 26.95 -4.45
CA ALA A 357 -21.24 27.03 -5.83
C ALA A 357 -22.63 27.71 -5.89
N PRO A 358 -22.78 28.88 -6.54
CA PRO A 358 -24.10 29.48 -6.75
C PRO A 358 -24.92 28.62 -7.71
N GLN A 359 -25.98 27.97 -7.19
CA GLN A 359 -27.12 27.37 -7.88
C GLN A 359 -26.98 27.04 -9.40
N ARG A 360 -26.02 26.20 -9.80
CA ARG A 360 -26.10 25.47 -11.08
C ARG A 360 -26.32 23.99 -10.80
N ARG A 361 -27.59 23.66 -10.56
CA ARG A 361 -28.11 22.29 -10.54
C ARG A 361 -28.16 21.77 -11.98
N LEU A 362 -27.28 20.84 -12.36
CA LEU A 362 -27.52 19.96 -13.51
C LEU A 362 -26.78 18.62 -13.31
N PRO A 363 -27.46 17.46 -13.50
CA PRO A 363 -26.80 16.17 -13.55
C PRO A 363 -26.02 16.02 -14.87
N MET A 364 -24.85 15.37 -14.82
CA MET A 364 -24.17 14.94 -16.04
C MET A 364 -24.95 13.80 -16.70
N THR A 365 -25.74 14.11 -17.73
CA THR A 365 -26.31 13.11 -18.64
C THR A 365 -25.36 12.86 -19.81
N GLU A 366 -25.30 11.61 -20.25
CA GLU A 366 -24.40 11.06 -21.29
C GLU A 366 -24.45 11.82 -22.63
N ARG A 367 -25.53 12.57 -22.89
CA ARG A 367 -25.75 13.34 -24.13
C ARG A 367 -25.02 14.69 -24.15
N ALA A 368 -24.68 15.27 -22.99
CA ALA A 368 -23.95 16.54 -22.90
C ALA A 368 -22.45 16.39 -23.19
N ALA A 369 -21.88 15.21 -22.91
CA ALA A 369 -20.47 14.89 -23.17
C ALA A 369 -20.09 14.91 -24.67
N ARG A 370 -21.07 14.71 -25.57
CA ARG A 370 -20.83 14.69 -27.04
C ARG A 370 -20.98 16.04 -27.74
N ARG A 371 -21.54 17.07 -27.10
CA ARG A 371 -21.80 18.38 -27.74
C ARG A 371 -20.75 19.47 -27.44
N LEU A 372 -19.70 19.15 -26.68
CA LEU A 372 -18.60 20.10 -26.36
C LEU A 372 -17.33 19.85 -27.17
N ILE A 373 -17.47 19.39 -28.43
CA ILE A 373 -16.41 19.48 -29.44
C ILE A 373 -16.79 20.62 -30.38
N PRO A 374 -16.17 21.81 -30.28
CA PRO A 374 -16.34 22.82 -31.31
C PRO A 374 -15.57 22.37 -32.56
N SER A 375 -16.32 21.99 -33.59
CA SER A 375 -15.83 21.99 -34.96
C SER A 375 -15.69 23.43 -35.43
N SER A 376 -14.56 24.06 -35.16
CA SER A 376 -14.03 25.16 -35.99
C SER A 376 -12.63 25.52 -35.52
N GLN A 377 -11.67 25.30 -36.42
CA GLN A 377 -10.34 25.89 -36.31
C GLN A 377 -10.45 27.42 -36.32
N PRO A 378 -9.64 28.09 -35.52
CA PRO A 378 -8.90 29.24 -36.00
C PRO A 378 -7.41 28.90 -36.03
N ARG A 379 -6.81 29.13 -37.19
CA ARG A 379 -5.35 29.22 -37.34
C ARG A 379 -4.84 30.29 -36.37
N VAL A 380 -4.02 29.89 -35.41
CA VAL A 380 -3.10 30.78 -34.71
C VAL A 380 -1.75 30.09 -34.70
N GLU A 381 -0.77 30.82 -35.20
CA GLU A 381 0.59 30.38 -35.48
C GLU A 381 1.32 29.89 -34.22
N ALA A 382 2.19 28.92 -34.46
CA ALA A 382 2.97 28.22 -33.46
C ALA A 382 3.91 29.16 -32.69
N GLN A 383 3.79 29.17 -31.36
CA GLN A 383 4.93 29.40 -30.47
C GLN A 383 4.91 28.39 -29.30
N HIS A 384 5.75 27.37 -29.49
CA HIS A 384 6.36 26.44 -28.53
C HIS A 384 5.49 25.56 -27.58
N PRO A 385 5.17 24.31 -27.97
CA PRO A 385 4.61 23.26 -27.08
C PRO A 385 5.65 22.61 -26.16
N LEU A 386 6.89 23.11 -26.11
CA LEU A 386 7.96 22.50 -25.32
C LEU A 386 7.93 22.88 -23.83
N SER A 387 7.31 23.98 -23.41
CA SER A 387 7.44 24.47 -22.02
C SER A 387 6.58 23.73 -20.99
N ALA A 388 5.32 23.40 -21.27
CA ALA A 388 4.44 22.75 -20.29
C ALA A 388 4.76 21.26 -20.10
N ALA A 389 5.17 20.57 -21.16
CA ALA A 389 5.71 19.22 -21.08
C ALA A 389 7.03 19.21 -20.31
N PHE A 390 7.92 20.20 -20.55
CA PHE A 390 9.12 20.36 -19.73
C PHE A 390 8.80 20.66 -18.27
N THR A 391 7.82 21.51 -17.93
CA THR A 391 7.50 21.82 -16.53
C THR A 391 6.90 20.62 -15.79
N ILE A 392 6.08 19.80 -16.45
CA ILE A 392 5.59 18.53 -15.89
C ILE A 392 6.71 17.49 -15.80
N GLN A 393 7.61 17.44 -16.79
CA GLN A 393 8.82 16.59 -16.82
C GLN A 393 9.93 17.07 -15.85
N TRP A 394 9.84 18.31 -15.37
CA TRP A 394 10.75 18.93 -14.40
C TRP A 394 10.21 18.82 -12.96
N LEU A 395 8.88 18.73 -12.79
CA LEU A 395 8.19 18.55 -11.51
C LEU A 395 7.84 17.09 -11.17
N HIS A 396 7.81 16.19 -12.15
CA HIS A 396 7.56 14.76 -11.97
C HIS A 396 8.69 13.92 -12.56
N ASP A 397 9.43 13.31 -11.64
CA ASP A 397 10.54 12.38 -11.80
C ASP A 397 10.45 11.51 -13.06
N PHE A 398 11.59 11.38 -13.75
CA PHE A 398 11.84 10.60 -14.97
C PHE A 398 11.61 9.07 -14.82
N GLY A 399 10.43 8.67 -14.36
CA GLY A 399 9.98 7.27 -14.34
C GLY A 399 9.47 6.80 -15.71
N PRO A 400 9.40 5.48 -15.96
CA PRO A 400 8.80 4.93 -17.18
C PRO A 400 7.36 5.45 -17.40
N MET A 401 6.96 5.68 -18.65
CA MET A 401 5.63 6.19 -18.98
C MET A 401 4.48 5.35 -18.39
N ASP A 402 4.68 4.05 -18.22
CA ASP A 402 3.68 3.15 -17.66
C ASP A 402 3.55 3.21 -16.13
N ALA A 403 4.47 3.88 -15.43
CA ALA A 403 4.28 4.29 -14.04
C ALA A 403 3.09 5.28 -13.91
N HIS A 404 2.83 6.03 -14.97
CA HIS A 404 1.74 7.00 -15.06
C HIS A 404 0.53 6.44 -15.84
N TRP A 405 0.75 5.43 -16.70
CA TRP A 405 -0.28 4.82 -17.55
C TRP A 405 -0.10 3.29 -17.68
N PRO A 406 -0.52 2.50 -16.67
CA PRO A 406 -0.23 1.06 -16.64
C PRO A 406 -0.96 0.28 -17.76
N PRO A 407 -0.33 -0.77 -18.33
CA PRO A 407 -0.91 -1.58 -19.39
C PRO A 407 -2.06 -2.48 -18.92
N ALA A 408 -2.87 -2.97 -19.87
CA ALA A 408 -4.06 -3.77 -19.60
C ALA A 408 -3.78 -5.12 -18.87
N PRO A 409 -4.73 -5.67 -18.08
CA PRO A 409 -4.45 -6.57 -16.96
C PRO A 409 -3.98 -8.00 -17.30
N ALA A 410 -4.18 -8.49 -18.52
CA ALA A 410 -4.08 -9.92 -18.83
C ALA A 410 -2.66 -10.50 -18.68
N ASN A 411 -1.62 -9.74 -19.05
CA ASN A 411 -0.21 -10.12 -18.82
C ASN A 411 0.37 -9.52 -17.53
N ALA A 412 -0.34 -8.57 -16.90
CA ALA A 412 0.11 -7.88 -15.71
C ALA A 412 0.13 -8.78 -14.47
N SER A 413 -0.84 -9.71 -14.37
CA SER A 413 -1.12 -10.45 -13.14
C SER A 413 0.00 -11.38 -12.66
N ALA A 414 0.79 -11.99 -13.56
CA ALA A 414 1.83 -12.95 -13.16
C ALA A 414 3.06 -12.25 -12.56
N ILE A 415 3.54 -11.19 -13.21
CA ILE A 415 4.67 -10.40 -12.70
C ILE A 415 4.26 -9.63 -11.43
N GLU A 416 3.08 -9.00 -11.43
CA GLU A 416 2.57 -8.27 -10.26
C GLU A 416 2.45 -9.17 -9.02
N GLY A 417 2.11 -10.44 -9.20
CA GLY A 417 2.03 -11.43 -8.12
C GLY A 417 3.36 -11.74 -7.42
N HIS A 418 4.50 -11.27 -7.94
CA HIS A 418 5.79 -11.39 -7.28
C HIS A 418 6.10 -10.25 -6.31
N PHE A 419 5.45 -9.10 -6.46
CA PHE A 419 5.77 -7.88 -5.73
C PHE A 419 4.82 -7.65 -4.54
N SER A 420 5.22 -6.79 -3.63
CA SER A 420 4.49 -6.50 -2.38
C SER A 420 4.52 -5.00 -2.08
N THR A 421 3.68 -4.58 -1.12
CA THR A 421 3.52 -3.18 -0.72
C THR A 421 4.08 -2.88 0.67
N SER A 422 4.42 -3.91 1.45
CA SER A 422 5.12 -3.78 2.74
C SER A 422 6.11 -4.93 2.96
N TYR A 423 7.00 -4.76 3.95
CA TYR A 423 7.86 -5.83 4.46
C TYR A 423 7.04 -7.05 4.90
N PHE A 424 5.94 -6.86 5.63
CA PHE A 424 5.14 -7.96 6.17
C PHE A 424 4.50 -8.81 5.07
N THR A 425 3.96 -8.17 4.03
CA THR A 425 3.39 -8.89 2.88
C THR A 425 4.48 -9.55 2.04
N ALA A 426 5.65 -8.91 1.89
CA ALA A 426 6.81 -9.50 1.23
C ALA A 426 7.35 -10.74 1.98
N ARG A 427 7.46 -10.67 3.31
CA ARG A 427 7.88 -11.78 4.19
C ARG A 427 6.90 -12.94 4.09
N ALA A 428 5.61 -12.68 4.23
CA ALA A 428 4.59 -13.72 4.10
C ALA A 428 4.62 -14.40 2.72
N LEU A 429 4.77 -13.60 1.65
CA LEU A 429 4.89 -14.12 0.28
C LEU A 429 6.14 -14.99 0.10
N PHE A 430 7.29 -14.55 0.61
CA PHE A 430 8.56 -15.28 0.56
C PHE A 430 8.44 -16.61 1.30
N ARG A 431 7.99 -16.61 2.57
CA ARG A 431 7.81 -17.83 3.37
C ARG A 431 6.88 -18.83 2.70
N ARG A 432 5.73 -18.37 2.19
CA ARG A 432 4.77 -19.23 1.48
C ARG A 432 5.38 -19.88 0.24
N LYS A 433 6.12 -19.11 -0.56
CA LYS A 433 6.77 -19.63 -1.79
C LYS A 433 7.97 -20.52 -1.48
N ALA A 434 8.70 -20.26 -0.41
CA ALA A 434 9.77 -21.11 0.09
C ALA A 434 9.23 -22.47 0.56
N ALA A 435 8.11 -22.46 1.31
CA ALA A 435 7.43 -23.68 1.72
C ALA A 435 6.92 -24.49 0.52
N ALA A 436 6.40 -23.84 -0.53
CA ALA A 436 5.91 -24.52 -1.73
C ALA A 436 6.99 -25.30 -2.50
N VAL A 437 8.27 -25.01 -2.27
CA VAL A 437 9.42 -25.75 -2.85
C VAL A 437 10.15 -26.62 -1.83
N ASN A 438 9.56 -26.82 -0.64
CA ASN A 438 10.16 -27.53 0.49
C ASN A 438 11.55 -27.00 0.88
N ALA A 439 11.76 -25.68 0.80
CA ALA A 439 13.01 -25.07 1.27
C ALA A 439 13.13 -25.20 2.80
N GLU A 440 14.36 -25.37 3.30
CA GLU A 440 14.65 -25.18 4.72
C GLU A 440 14.53 -23.69 5.05
N LEU A 441 13.57 -23.33 5.90
CA LEU A 441 13.27 -21.94 6.23
C LEU A 441 13.74 -21.60 7.64
N PHE A 442 14.46 -20.50 7.76
CA PHE A 442 15.01 -19.98 9.01
C PHE A 442 14.56 -18.52 9.19
N ALA A 443 14.29 -18.13 10.43
CA ALA A 443 13.98 -16.76 10.80
C ALA A 443 15.00 -16.28 11.84
N LEU A 444 15.74 -15.23 11.50
CA LEU A 444 16.75 -14.63 12.36
C LEU A 444 16.16 -13.32 12.92
N PRO A 445 15.69 -13.29 14.18
CA PRO A 445 15.06 -12.11 14.75
C PRO A 445 16.05 -10.95 14.87
N ILE A 446 15.57 -9.72 14.64
CA ILE A 446 16.31 -8.49 14.85
C ILE A 446 15.64 -7.69 15.96
N ASP A 447 16.37 -7.51 17.06
CA ASP A 447 15.94 -6.65 18.14
C ASP A 447 15.82 -5.21 17.64
N ASN A 448 14.73 -4.55 17.99
CA ASN A 448 14.47 -3.17 17.64
C ASN A 448 13.69 -2.48 18.77
N GLU A 449 13.94 -1.20 18.97
CA GLU A 449 13.35 -0.42 20.07
C GLU A 449 11.83 -0.27 19.95
N ASP A 450 11.30 -0.38 18.72
CA ASP A 450 9.87 -0.25 18.41
C ASP A 450 9.06 -1.53 18.70
N GLY A 451 9.71 -2.64 19.10
CA GLY A 451 9.05 -3.92 19.40
C GLY A 451 8.39 -4.59 18.19
N LEU A 452 8.81 -4.24 16.96
CA LEU A 452 8.27 -4.80 15.73
C LEU A 452 8.72 -6.26 15.54
N ASP A 453 7.82 -7.11 15.05
CA ASP A 453 8.15 -8.49 14.62
C ASP A 453 8.93 -8.46 13.30
N LEU A 454 10.25 -8.32 13.44
CA LEU A 454 11.22 -8.21 12.35
C LEU A 454 12.20 -9.39 12.38
N THR A 455 12.29 -10.06 11.24
CA THR A 455 13.20 -11.20 11.00
C THR A 455 13.91 -11.04 9.67
N ILE A 456 15.17 -11.45 9.62
CA ILE A 456 15.83 -11.83 8.36
C ILE A 456 15.38 -13.27 8.07
N ASP A 457 14.69 -13.48 6.96
CA ASP A 457 14.19 -14.79 6.59
C ASP A 457 15.13 -15.43 5.57
N VAL A 458 15.59 -16.65 5.85
CA VAL A 458 16.52 -17.36 4.97
C VAL A 458 15.92 -18.67 4.52
N ALA A 459 15.84 -18.86 3.20
CA ALA A 459 15.42 -20.12 2.60
C ALA A 459 16.62 -20.82 1.95
N ILE A 460 16.85 -22.08 2.30
CA ILE A 460 17.87 -22.93 1.66
C ILE A 460 17.17 -23.99 0.81
N VAL A 461 17.51 -24.03 -0.47
CA VAL A 461 17.17 -25.14 -1.37
C VAL A 461 18.44 -25.91 -1.66
N ARG A 462 18.55 -27.13 -1.14
CA ARG A 462 19.78 -27.92 -1.19
C ARG A 462 20.06 -28.41 -2.61
N GLY A 463 21.32 -28.24 -3.02
CA GLY A 463 21.91 -28.87 -4.19
C GLY A 463 23.26 -29.47 -3.80
N SER A 464 24.27 -29.31 -4.65
CA SER A 464 25.66 -29.64 -4.36
C SER A 464 26.16 -28.97 -3.07
N ASN A 465 26.86 -29.71 -2.23
CA ASN A 465 27.60 -29.19 -1.07
C ASN A 465 28.95 -28.57 -1.43
N LYS A 466 29.36 -28.67 -2.70
CA LYS A 466 30.59 -28.07 -3.24
C LYS A 466 30.38 -26.65 -3.76
N ARG A 467 29.13 -26.25 -4.00
CA ARG A 467 28.78 -25.03 -4.71
C ARG A 467 27.62 -24.33 -4.01
N ALA A 468 27.75 -23.04 -3.74
CA ALA A 468 26.67 -22.24 -3.15
C ALA A 468 26.37 -21.00 -3.98
N LEU A 469 25.09 -20.63 -4.06
CA LEU A 469 24.61 -19.40 -4.68
C LEU A 469 23.78 -18.64 -3.65
N ILE A 470 24.30 -17.50 -3.18
CA ILE A 470 23.66 -16.67 -2.17
C ILE A 470 23.00 -15.47 -2.87
N HIS A 471 21.70 -15.29 -2.69
CA HIS A 471 20.96 -14.15 -3.23
C HIS A 471 20.37 -13.33 -2.08
N ILE A 472 20.81 -12.08 -1.97
CA ILE A 472 20.51 -11.18 -0.86
C ILE A 472 19.55 -10.09 -1.33
N SER A 473 18.52 -9.86 -0.54
CA SER A 473 17.55 -8.78 -0.73
C SER A 473 17.54 -7.87 0.49
N GLY A 474 17.42 -6.57 0.23
CA GLY A 474 17.14 -5.59 1.29
C GLY A 474 18.34 -5.29 2.17
N THR A 475 19.57 -5.34 1.64
CA THR A 475 20.76 -4.78 2.32
C THR A 475 20.53 -3.31 2.68
N HIS A 476 19.99 -2.55 1.73
CA HIS A 476 19.26 -1.33 2.00
C HIS A 476 17.77 -1.65 2.12
N GLY A 477 17.14 -1.24 3.22
CA GLY A 477 15.81 -1.72 3.56
C GLY A 477 14.75 -1.44 2.49
N VAL A 478 14.66 -0.19 2.03
CA VAL A 478 13.69 0.27 1.02
C VAL A 478 13.85 -0.40 -0.35
N GLU A 479 15.03 -0.95 -0.64
CA GLU A 479 15.34 -1.66 -1.89
C GLU A 479 14.88 -3.14 -1.81
N GLY A 480 14.46 -3.59 -0.62
CA GLY A 480 13.97 -4.93 -0.35
C GLY A 480 12.80 -5.37 -1.24
N PHE A 481 11.96 -4.45 -1.71
CA PHE A 481 10.86 -4.75 -2.63
C PHE A 481 11.33 -5.39 -3.93
N ALA A 482 12.42 -4.89 -4.52
CA ALA A 482 12.96 -5.39 -5.78
C ALA A 482 13.56 -6.79 -5.62
N GLY A 483 14.46 -6.94 -4.64
CA GLY A 483 15.09 -8.23 -4.34
C GLY A 483 14.09 -9.29 -3.90
N SER A 484 13.09 -8.93 -3.10
CA SER A 484 12.00 -9.83 -2.69
C SER A 484 11.15 -10.25 -3.89
N GLY A 485 10.90 -9.34 -4.84
CA GLY A 485 10.21 -9.66 -6.09
C GLY A 485 10.96 -10.69 -6.93
N ILE A 486 12.28 -10.53 -7.04
CA ILE A 486 13.14 -11.51 -7.72
C ILE A 486 13.12 -12.85 -6.98
N GLN A 487 13.30 -12.88 -5.66
CA GLN A 487 13.24 -14.12 -4.86
C GLN A 487 11.89 -14.84 -5.01
N SER A 488 10.80 -14.10 -5.01
CA SER A 488 9.46 -14.64 -5.27
C SER A 488 9.32 -15.29 -6.65
N ALA A 489 9.98 -14.73 -7.67
CA ALA A 489 10.02 -15.31 -9.01
C ALA A 489 10.95 -16.53 -9.11
N ILE A 490 12.08 -16.52 -8.40
CA ILE A 490 13.01 -17.65 -8.31
C ILE A 490 12.30 -18.87 -7.73
N LEU A 491 11.64 -18.69 -6.58
CA LEU A 491 10.89 -19.75 -5.90
C LEU A 491 9.73 -20.26 -6.77
N ASP A 492 9.08 -19.38 -7.54
CA ASP A 492 8.04 -19.76 -8.50
C ASP A 492 8.56 -20.64 -9.65
N GLN A 493 9.74 -20.32 -10.18
CA GLN A 493 10.37 -21.13 -11.22
C GLN A 493 10.79 -22.50 -10.68
N LEU A 494 11.31 -22.56 -9.45
CA LEU A 494 11.65 -23.80 -8.79
C LEU A 494 10.42 -24.67 -8.53
N ALA A 495 9.30 -24.09 -8.08
CA ALA A 495 8.06 -24.81 -7.88
C ALA A 495 7.52 -25.44 -9.17
N ARG A 496 7.71 -24.77 -10.32
CA ARG A 496 7.33 -25.29 -11.64
C ARG A 496 8.30 -26.35 -12.18
N ASN A 497 9.51 -26.44 -11.62
CA ASN A 497 10.51 -27.41 -12.04
C ASN A 497 11.22 -28.02 -10.81
N ALA A 498 10.50 -28.87 -10.07
CA ALA A 498 11.00 -29.48 -8.85
C ALA A 498 12.26 -30.35 -9.04
N GLN A 499 12.58 -30.78 -10.27
CA GLN A 499 13.80 -31.52 -10.61
C GLN A 499 15.01 -30.61 -10.90
N ALA A 500 14.84 -29.28 -10.84
CA ALA A 500 15.90 -28.32 -11.13
C ALA A 500 17.08 -28.39 -10.15
N MET A 501 16.87 -28.89 -8.94
CA MET A 501 17.90 -28.98 -7.90
C MET A 501 18.38 -30.42 -7.74
N ASN A 502 19.69 -30.63 -7.88
CA ASN A 502 20.36 -31.91 -7.72
C ASN A 502 21.85 -31.70 -7.39
N ASP A 503 22.63 -32.78 -7.30
CA ASP A 503 24.04 -32.75 -6.91
C ASP A 503 24.96 -31.98 -7.89
N SER A 504 24.49 -31.71 -9.11
CA SER A 504 25.21 -30.88 -10.08
C SER A 504 24.96 -29.38 -9.87
N THR A 505 23.79 -28.99 -9.36
CA THR A 505 23.39 -27.58 -9.18
C THR A 505 23.87 -27.00 -7.85
N PRO A 506 24.20 -25.70 -7.75
CA PRO A 506 24.61 -25.10 -6.49
C PRO A 506 23.48 -25.11 -5.45
N THR A 507 23.82 -25.28 -4.17
CA THR A 507 22.90 -24.99 -3.06
C THR A 507 22.50 -23.52 -3.11
N LEU A 508 21.19 -23.26 -3.21
CA LEU A 508 20.64 -21.91 -3.29
C LEU A 508 20.28 -21.40 -1.89
N VAL A 509 20.82 -20.26 -1.50
CA VAL A 509 20.53 -19.57 -0.23
C VAL A 509 19.90 -18.21 -0.55
N LEU A 510 18.62 -18.05 -0.22
CA LEU A 510 17.89 -16.80 -0.41
C LEU A 510 17.77 -16.07 0.93
N VAL A 511 18.44 -14.93 1.06
CA VAL A 511 18.37 -14.06 2.25
C VAL A 511 17.35 -12.95 1.97
N HIS A 512 16.16 -13.06 2.55
CA HIS A 512 15.07 -12.10 2.42
C HIS A 512 15.18 -11.04 3.53
N ALA A 513 15.23 -9.77 3.12
CA ALA A 513 15.25 -8.62 4.00
C ALA A 513 16.42 -8.59 5.01
N LEU A 514 17.67 -8.48 4.52
CA LEU A 514 18.86 -8.37 5.39
C LEU A 514 18.78 -7.19 6.39
N ASN A 515 18.14 -6.08 5.97
CA ASN A 515 17.75 -4.96 6.82
C ASN A 515 16.21 -4.94 6.99
N PRO A 516 15.63 -5.77 7.88
CA PRO A 516 14.17 -5.86 8.02
C PRO A 516 13.59 -4.59 8.64
N PHE A 517 14.34 -3.88 9.50
CA PHE A 517 13.93 -2.59 10.06
C PHE A 517 13.77 -1.53 8.97
N GLY A 518 14.81 -1.31 8.16
CA GLY A 518 14.73 -0.36 7.06
C GLY A 518 13.62 -0.72 6.08
N PHE A 519 13.42 -2.01 5.79
CA PHE A 519 12.36 -2.45 4.88
C PHE A 519 10.96 -2.16 5.45
N ALA A 520 10.71 -2.51 6.71
CA ALA A 520 9.43 -2.24 7.36
C ALA A 520 9.15 -0.74 7.51
N GLN A 521 10.19 0.05 7.78
CA GLN A 521 10.09 1.49 7.95
C GLN A 521 10.20 2.27 6.63
N LEU A 522 10.35 1.61 5.47
CA LEU A 522 10.56 2.25 4.16
C LEU A 522 11.80 3.17 4.11
N ARG A 523 12.90 2.76 4.75
CA ARG A 523 14.17 3.47 4.86
C ARG A 523 15.32 2.70 4.23
N ARG A 524 16.37 3.41 3.84
CA ARG A 524 17.63 2.78 3.41
C ARG A 524 18.36 2.12 4.58
N PHE A 525 18.45 2.84 5.70
CA PHE A 525 19.31 2.52 6.85
C PHE A 525 18.63 1.57 7.85
N ASN A 526 19.42 0.96 8.74
CA ASN A 526 18.90 0.11 9.80
C ASN A 526 18.42 0.93 11.03
N GLU A 527 18.06 0.23 12.10
CA GLU A 527 17.59 0.79 13.38
C GLU A 527 18.57 1.78 14.03
N HIS A 528 19.86 1.65 13.74
CA HIS A 528 20.91 2.54 14.25
C HIS A 528 21.34 3.61 13.23
N ASN A 529 20.53 3.83 12.18
CA ASN A 529 20.83 4.72 11.06
C ASN A 529 22.09 4.34 10.26
N VAL A 530 22.53 3.09 10.37
CA VAL A 530 23.73 2.58 9.70
C VAL A 530 23.38 2.06 8.30
N ASP A 531 24.20 2.44 7.32
CA ASP A 531 24.21 1.83 5.99
C ASP A 531 24.96 0.48 6.07
N LEU A 532 24.23 -0.62 5.98
CA LEU A 532 24.82 -1.96 6.07
C LEU A 532 25.85 -2.23 4.97
N ASN A 533 25.75 -1.57 3.81
CA ASN A 533 26.71 -1.69 2.71
C ASN A 533 27.91 -0.73 2.86
N ARG A 534 28.08 -0.15 4.05
CA ARG A 534 29.30 0.54 4.52
C ARG A 534 29.80 0.00 5.85
N ASN A 535 29.14 -1.00 6.44
CA ASN A 535 29.38 -1.41 7.81
C ASN A 535 30.21 -2.70 7.96
N PHE A 536 30.44 -3.45 6.88
CA PHE A 536 31.10 -4.75 6.95
C PHE A 536 32.63 -4.61 7.12
N LEU A 537 33.05 -4.18 8.31
CA LEU A 537 34.43 -3.91 8.70
C LEU A 537 34.79 -4.68 9.98
N THR A 538 36.08 -5.02 10.11
CA THR A 538 36.68 -5.51 11.35
C THR A 538 36.84 -4.37 12.37
N PRO A 539 37.01 -4.68 13.67
CA PRO A 539 37.28 -3.66 14.69
C PRO A 539 38.48 -2.76 14.36
N ASP A 540 39.56 -3.32 13.81
CA ASP A 540 40.74 -2.57 13.39
C ASP A 540 40.46 -1.68 12.18
N GLU A 541 39.67 -2.16 11.21
CA GLU A 541 39.24 -1.34 10.07
C GLU A 541 38.31 -0.20 10.53
N PHE A 542 37.41 -0.41 11.50
CA PHE A 542 36.63 0.68 12.11
C PHE A 542 37.53 1.71 12.79
N ALA A 543 38.49 1.26 13.61
CA ALA A 543 39.43 2.14 14.28
C ALA A 543 40.25 2.97 13.26
N ALA A 544 40.72 2.32 12.19
CA ALA A 544 41.40 3.01 11.09
C ALA A 544 40.50 4.04 10.40
N ARG A 545 39.22 3.74 10.17
CA ARG A 545 38.27 4.69 9.57
C ARG A 545 37.97 5.88 10.46
N MET A 546 37.82 5.67 11.77
CA MET A 546 37.61 6.76 12.73
C MET A 546 38.87 7.64 12.91
N ALA A 547 40.07 7.10 12.69
CA ALA A 547 41.33 7.83 12.79
C ALA A 547 41.63 8.73 11.57
N ILE A 548 41.04 8.44 10.41
CA ILE A 548 41.16 9.27 9.21
C ILE A 548 40.36 10.57 9.41
N ASP A 549 40.88 11.69 8.88
CA ASP A 549 40.16 12.96 8.86
C ASP A 549 38.77 12.79 8.21
N PRO A 550 37.64 13.12 8.90
CA PRO A 550 36.30 12.98 8.35
C PRO A 550 36.09 13.70 7.01
N ASN A 551 36.88 14.73 6.71
CA ASN A 551 36.78 15.48 5.46
C ASN A 551 37.72 15.01 4.34
N THR A 552 38.44 13.88 4.51
CA THR A 552 39.34 13.30 3.48
C THR A 552 38.69 13.18 2.10
N TYR A 553 37.38 12.91 2.06
CA TYR A 553 36.60 12.76 0.82
C TYR A 553 35.59 13.90 0.59
N GLY A 554 35.65 14.98 1.37
CA GLY A 554 34.79 16.17 1.21
C GLY A 554 33.40 16.05 1.85
N TYR A 555 33.13 15.05 2.70
CA TYR A 555 31.80 14.90 3.33
C TYR A 555 31.45 16.08 4.23
N MET A 556 32.43 16.62 4.98
CA MET A 556 32.19 17.74 5.89
C MET A 556 31.95 19.05 5.14
N ASP A 557 32.53 19.22 3.95
CA ASP A 557 32.30 20.39 3.09
C ASP A 557 30.82 20.53 2.69
N VAL A 558 30.16 19.40 2.43
CA VAL A 558 28.74 19.35 1.99
C VAL A 558 27.78 18.89 3.10
N TYR A 559 28.26 18.76 4.34
CA TYR A 559 27.53 18.14 5.46
C TYR A 559 26.13 18.71 5.65
N ASN A 560 26.01 20.04 5.72
CA ASN A 560 24.74 20.71 5.98
C ASN A 560 23.73 20.53 4.82
N GLY A 561 24.23 20.33 3.60
CA GLY A 561 23.39 20.05 2.43
C GLY A 561 22.88 18.61 2.41
N LEU A 562 23.71 17.67 2.87
CA LEU A 562 23.35 16.25 2.98
C LEU A 562 22.52 15.93 4.23
N ASN A 563 22.65 16.73 5.30
CA ASN A 563 22.04 16.46 6.60
C ASN A 563 21.33 17.70 7.17
N PRO A 564 20.25 18.18 6.52
CA PRO A 564 19.49 19.34 7.00
C PRO A 564 18.71 18.99 8.28
N LYS A 565 18.61 19.96 9.20
CA LYS A 565 17.89 19.79 10.48
C LYS A 565 16.37 19.98 10.41
N GLY A 566 15.85 20.42 9.27
CA GLY A 566 14.41 20.67 9.07
C GLY A 566 14.07 20.84 7.59
N ILE A 567 12.80 20.59 7.23
CA ILE A 567 12.31 20.61 5.84
C ILE A 567 11.32 21.77 5.57
N ASP A 568 10.89 22.50 6.59
CA ASP A 568 9.77 23.46 6.50
C ASP A 568 10.16 24.91 6.28
N ASP A 569 11.43 25.24 6.42
CA ASP A 569 11.81 26.62 6.30
C ASP A 569 11.77 27.03 4.81
N VAL A 570 11.62 28.34 4.57
CA VAL A 570 11.70 28.98 3.23
C VAL A 570 13.07 28.71 2.56
N SER A 571 13.95 27.95 3.24
CA SER A 571 15.25 27.41 2.88
C SER A 571 15.25 26.04 2.17
N ASN A 572 14.12 25.47 1.72
CA ASN A 572 14.12 24.28 0.83
C ASN A 572 14.62 24.61 -0.60
N TRP A 573 15.66 25.44 -0.68
CA TRP A 573 16.49 25.75 -1.83
C TRP A 573 17.37 24.55 -2.17
N PHE A 574 16.96 23.29 -1.91
CA PHE A 574 17.81 22.12 -2.15
C PHE A 574 18.44 22.15 -3.54
N PHE A 575 17.67 22.46 -4.59
CA PHE A 575 18.20 22.54 -5.95
C PHE A 575 19.14 23.73 -6.18
N VAL A 576 18.97 24.83 -5.45
CA VAL A 576 19.86 26.00 -5.57
C VAL A 576 21.09 25.88 -4.69
N ASN A 577 20.98 25.32 -3.48
CA ASN A 577 22.10 24.96 -2.62
C ASN A 577 22.91 23.86 -3.30
N THR A 578 22.29 22.78 -3.77
CA THR A 578 22.95 21.76 -4.60
C THR A 578 23.52 22.39 -5.86
N GLY A 579 22.83 23.32 -6.52
CA GLY A 579 23.38 24.07 -7.65
C GLY A 579 24.63 24.87 -7.29
N ARG A 580 24.63 25.55 -6.14
CA ARG A 580 25.78 26.28 -5.60
C ARG A 580 26.93 25.34 -5.25
N GLU A 581 26.65 24.26 -4.53
CA GLU A 581 27.64 23.24 -4.19
C GLU A 581 28.21 22.60 -5.47
N VAL A 582 27.38 22.31 -6.47
CA VAL A 582 27.83 21.76 -7.77
C VAL A 582 28.69 22.77 -8.52
N LEU A 583 28.38 24.06 -8.47
CA LEU A 583 29.21 25.12 -9.05
C LEU A 583 30.55 25.30 -8.31
N GLN A 584 30.55 25.12 -6.98
CA GLN A 584 31.72 25.31 -6.13
C GLN A 584 32.67 24.10 -6.13
N HIS A 585 32.11 22.88 -6.11
CA HIS A 585 32.84 21.64 -5.89
C HIS A 585 32.77 20.66 -7.08
N GLY A 586 31.79 20.82 -7.97
CA GLY A 586 31.52 19.88 -9.06
C GLY A 586 30.66 18.69 -8.62
N PHE A 587 29.80 18.20 -9.51
CA PHE A 587 28.90 17.07 -9.23
C PHE A 587 29.64 15.79 -8.83
N GLY A 588 30.79 15.51 -9.46
CA GLY A 588 31.61 14.34 -9.14
C GLY A 588 32.14 14.35 -7.70
N ALA A 589 32.55 15.52 -7.20
CA ALA A 589 33.05 15.66 -5.83
C ALA A 589 31.93 15.47 -4.80
N ILE A 590 30.74 16.04 -5.04
CA ILE A 590 29.57 15.86 -4.16
C ILE A 590 29.15 14.39 -4.12
N LYS A 591 29.08 13.74 -5.29
CA LYS A 591 28.76 12.31 -5.37
C LYS A 591 29.78 11.50 -4.58
N ARG A 592 31.08 11.75 -4.78
CA ARG A 592 32.18 11.07 -4.08
C ARG A 592 32.10 11.28 -2.57
N ALA A 593 31.87 12.51 -2.13
CA ALA A 593 31.69 12.86 -0.72
C ALA A 593 30.54 12.04 -0.11
N ALA A 594 29.37 12.04 -0.75
CA ALA A 594 28.21 11.30 -0.26
C ALA A 594 28.45 9.77 -0.25
N VAL A 595 28.86 9.17 -1.37
CA VAL A 595 28.94 7.69 -1.49
C VAL A 595 30.12 7.06 -0.76
N SER A 596 31.18 7.81 -0.46
CA SER A 596 32.29 7.35 0.39
C SER A 596 31.83 7.04 1.83
N GLY A 597 30.66 7.55 2.20
CA GLY A 597 30.08 7.39 3.53
C GLY A 597 30.79 8.24 4.58
N ASN A 598 30.20 8.24 5.78
CA ASN A 598 30.76 8.95 6.93
C ASN A 598 30.83 8.00 8.13
N TYR A 599 31.79 8.23 9.03
CA TYR A 599 31.96 7.42 10.26
C TYR A 599 31.99 8.29 11.52
N HIS A 600 31.74 9.60 11.37
CA HIS A 600 31.83 10.60 12.43
C HIS A 600 30.49 11.31 12.69
N ALA A 601 29.48 11.11 11.85
CA ALA A 601 28.15 11.71 11.99
C ALA A 601 27.04 10.63 12.02
N PRO A 602 26.69 10.11 13.22
CA PRO A 602 25.72 9.02 13.37
C PRO A 602 24.33 9.30 12.79
N GLU A 603 23.89 10.56 12.82
CA GLU A 603 22.60 10.98 12.26
C GLU A 603 22.66 11.25 10.75
N GLY A 604 23.86 11.25 10.15
CA GLY A 604 24.05 11.61 8.75
C GLY A 604 23.76 10.48 7.76
N ILE A 605 23.39 10.83 6.53
CA ILE A 605 23.22 9.84 5.46
C ILE A 605 24.55 9.12 5.17
N PHE A 606 24.45 7.84 4.79
CA PHE A 606 25.59 6.96 4.52
C PHE A 606 26.54 6.78 5.72
N TYR A 607 26.01 6.87 6.94
CA TYR A 607 26.77 6.56 8.15
C TYR A 607 27.13 5.07 8.19
N GLY A 608 28.42 4.75 8.27
CA GLY A 608 28.95 3.37 8.26
C GLY A 608 28.92 2.67 9.62
N GLY A 609 28.52 3.36 10.69
CA GLY A 609 28.55 2.80 12.05
C GLY A 609 29.94 2.82 12.70
N ASN A 610 30.01 2.39 13.95
CA ASN A 610 31.26 2.26 14.72
C ASN A 610 31.56 0.82 15.17
N LYS A 611 30.67 -0.12 14.82
CA LYS A 611 30.78 -1.56 15.07
C LYS A 611 29.93 -2.31 14.06
N LEU A 612 30.23 -3.59 13.86
CA LEU A 612 29.47 -4.47 12.98
C LEU A 612 28.02 -4.60 13.49
N GLN A 613 27.05 -4.40 12.60
CA GLN A 613 25.62 -4.41 12.94
C GLN A 613 25.07 -5.83 13.10
N PRO A 614 24.03 -6.03 13.95
CA PRO A 614 23.44 -7.35 14.21
C PRO A 614 23.05 -8.14 12.95
N SER A 615 22.44 -7.48 11.95
CA SER A 615 22.09 -8.12 10.68
C SER A 615 23.27 -8.81 9.98
N LEU A 616 24.45 -8.17 9.98
CA LEU A 616 25.64 -8.71 9.35
C LEU A 616 26.26 -9.84 10.17
N VAL A 617 26.20 -9.73 11.50
CA VAL A 617 26.63 -10.81 12.42
C VAL A 617 25.76 -12.06 12.21
N HIS A 618 24.43 -11.89 12.16
CA HIS A 618 23.51 -12.99 11.89
C HIS A 618 23.77 -13.63 10.54
N LEU A 619 23.99 -12.84 9.49
CA LEU A 619 24.33 -13.36 8.16
C LEU A 619 25.63 -14.17 8.18
N GLN A 620 26.69 -13.66 8.82
CA GLN A 620 27.97 -14.36 8.94
C GLN A 620 27.81 -15.70 9.67
N GLN A 621 27.14 -15.69 10.83
CA GLN A 621 26.90 -16.88 11.63
C GLN A 621 26.05 -17.91 10.87
N PHE A 622 25.03 -17.44 10.16
CA PHE A 622 24.15 -18.30 9.36
C PHE A 622 24.92 -18.98 8.23
N VAL A 623 25.65 -18.21 7.41
CA VAL A 623 26.48 -18.75 6.33
C VAL A 623 27.53 -19.73 6.87
N HIS A 624 28.14 -19.40 8.01
CA HIS A 624 29.09 -20.30 8.68
C HIS A 624 28.45 -21.62 9.11
N THR A 625 27.23 -21.58 9.64
CA THR A 625 26.55 -22.75 10.21
C THR A 625 25.99 -23.68 9.13
N HIS A 626 25.49 -23.14 8.02
CA HIS A 626 24.67 -23.91 7.08
C HIS A 626 25.36 -24.33 5.78
N LEU A 627 26.58 -23.85 5.50
CA LEU A 627 27.38 -24.29 4.36
C LEU A 627 28.46 -25.30 4.78
N SER A 628 28.79 -26.23 3.87
CA SER A 628 29.80 -27.27 4.11
C SER A 628 31.21 -26.75 3.79
N TRP A 629 31.82 -25.98 4.69
CA TRP A 629 33.12 -25.31 4.50
C TRP A 629 34.27 -26.22 4.06
N ASP A 630 34.27 -27.48 4.48
CA ASP A 630 35.30 -28.44 4.11
C ASP A 630 35.22 -28.85 2.64
N SER A 631 33.99 -29.06 2.13
CA SER A 631 33.73 -29.48 0.75
C SER A 631 33.45 -28.33 -0.22
N LEU A 632 33.23 -27.11 0.27
CA LEU A 632 32.89 -25.95 -0.55
C LEU A 632 34.07 -25.57 -1.46
N GLU A 633 33.80 -25.47 -2.75
CA GLU A 633 34.76 -25.16 -3.81
C GLU A 633 34.40 -23.84 -4.51
N HIS A 634 33.11 -23.55 -4.72
CA HIS A 634 32.66 -22.35 -5.44
C HIS A 634 31.50 -21.64 -4.74
N VAL A 635 31.53 -20.31 -4.72
CA VAL A 635 30.46 -19.47 -4.17
C VAL A 635 30.16 -18.29 -5.09
N GLY A 636 28.91 -18.19 -5.51
CA GLY A 636 28.36 -17.01 -6.16
C GLY A 636 27.49 -16.20 -5.21
N ILE A 637 27.58 -14.88 -5.24
CA ILE A 637 26.79 -14.00 -4.37
C ILE A 637 26.19 -12.87 -5.23
N ILE A 638 24.88 -12.65 -5.07
CA ILE A 638 24.13 -11.57 -5.72
C ILE A 638 23.51 -10.72 -4.63
N ASP A 639 23.86 -9.45 -4.57
CA ASP A 639 23.26 -8.45 -3.68
C ASP A 639 22.44 -7.47 -4.52
N VAL A 640 21.11 -7.48 -4.34
CA VAL A 640 20.20 -6.69 -5.17
C VAL A 640 20.03 -5.28 -4.60
N HIS A 641 20.26 -4.30 -5.46
CA HIS A 641 20.12 -2.88 -5.17
C HIS A 641 19.25 -2.17 -6.20
N THR A 642 18.71 -1.01 -5.81
CA THR A 642 18.01 -0.11 -6.72
C THR A 642 18.44 1.34 -6.52
N GLY A 643 18.30 2.16 -7.56
CA GLY A 643 18.51 3.61 -7.50
C GLY A 643 19.45 4.16 -8.57
N LEU A 644 20.44 3.39 -9.04
CA LEU A 644 21.44 3.90 -10.00
C LEU A 644 21.23 3.36 -11.42
N GLY A 645 21.22 4.28 -12.39
CA GLY A 645 21.10 3.97 -13.82
C GLY A 645 19.70 4.14 -14.39
N PRO A 646 19.48 3.79 -15.68
CA PRO A 646 18.18 3.90 -16.33
C PRO A 646 17.13 2.94 -15.75
N ALA A 647 15.88 3.39 -15.64
CA ALA A 647 14.77 2.61 -15.12
C ALA A 647 14.71 1.19 -15.70
N GLY A 648 14.76 0.17 -14.84
CA GLY A 648 14.62 -1.24 -15.22
C GLY A 648 15.86 -1.87 -15.86
N TYR A 649 16.93 -1.09 -16.06
CA TYR A 649 18.24 -1.60 -16.49
C TYR A 649 19.10 -1.93 -15.27
N ASP A 650 19.72 -3.11 -15.30
CA ASP A 650 20.69 -3.54 -14.30
C ASP A 650 22.12 -3.25 -14.71
N THR A 651 22.93 -2.87 -13.72
CA THR A 651 24.39 -2.79 -13.80
C THR A 651 24.97 -3.81 -12.82
N LEU A 652 25.92 -4.64 -13.28
CA LEU A 652 26.58 -5.65 -12.45
C LEU A 652 27.89 -5.06 -11.93
N ILE A 653 27.86 -4.58 -10.69
CA ILE A 653 28.98 -3.89 -10.07
C ILE A 653 29.82 -4.90 -9.28
N LEU A 654 31.07 -5.06 -9.70
CA LEU A 654 32.11 -5.82 -9.00
C LEU A 654 32.87 -4.91 -8.05
N LYS A 655 33.47 -5.48 -7.01
CA LYS A 655 34.28 -4.71 -6.06
C LYS A 655 35.78 -4.89 -6.22
N ALA A 656 36.21 -5.95 -6.92
CA ALA A 656 37.60 -6.22 -7.23
C ALA A 656 37.82 -6.24 -8.76
N GLN A 657 38.93 -5.67 -9.21
CA GLN A 657 39.28 -5.62 -10.63
C GLN A 657 39.65 -7.01 -11.17
N GLU A 658 40.26 -7.86 -10.35
CA GLU A 658 40.63 -9.23 -10.73
C GLU A 658 39.43 -10.09 -11.15
N ASP A 659 38.24 -9.84 -10.60
CA ASP A 659 37.03 -10.59 -10.91
C ASP A 659 36.40 -10.19 -12.25
N LYS A 660 36.84 -9.08 -12.86
CA LYS A 660 36.24 -8.53 -14.08
C LYS A 660 36.28 -9.51 -15.25
N ALA A 661 37.41 -10.17 -15.47
CA ALA A 661 37.56 -11.12 -16.57
C ALA A 661 36.62 -12.32 -16.41
N THR A 662 36.55 -12.89 -15.20
CA THR A 662 35.63 -13.97 -14.85
C THR A 662 34.19 -13.54 -15.06
N ALA A 663 33.76 -12.41 -14.47
CA ALA A 663 32.41 -11.90 -14.64
C ALA A 663 32.04 -11.64 -16.11
N MET A 664 32.94 -11.03 -16.89
CA MET A 664 32.72 -10.84 -18.33
C MET A 664 32.52 -12.18 -19.06
N SER A 665 33.25 -13.23 -18.69
CA SER A 665 33.07 -14.56 -19.26
C SER A 665 31.71 -15.18 -18.88
N VAL A 666 31.27 -15.04 -17.62
CA VAL A 666 30.00 -15.56 -17.13
C VAL A 666 28.82 -14.89 -17.84
N PHE A 667 28.93 -13.60 -18.11
CA PHE A 667 27.85 -12.77 -18.63
C PHE A 667 27.96 -12.46 -20.14
N ALA A 668 28.78 -13.22 -20.88
CA ALA A 668 29.05 -13.00 -22.31
C ALA A 668 27.88 -13.33 -23.25
N ALA A 669 27.11 -14.38 -22.94
CA ALA A 669 26.17 -14.99 -23.89
C ALA A 669 25.01 -14.08 -24.34
N ASP A 670 24.56 -13.15 -23.49
CA ASP A 670 23.34 -12.36 -23.71
C ASP A 670 23.59 -10.84 -23.81
N GLY A 671 24.84 -10.43 -24.08
CA GLY A 671 25.22 -9.01 -24.18
C GLY A 671 25.28 -8.27 -22.84
N HIS A 672 25.26 -8.99 -21.71
CA HIS A 672 25.45 -8.44 -20.36
C HIS A 672 26.90 -8.01 -20.08
N THR A 673 27.89 -8.41 -20.90
CA THR A 673 29.28 -7.93 -20.79
C THR A 673 29.41 -6.41 -20.78
N LYS A 674 28.54 -5.69 -21.50
CA LYS A 674 28.50 -4.22 -21.50
C LYS A 674 27.95 -3.62 -20.19
N ARG A 675 27.40 -4.45 -19.31
CA ARG A 675 26.78 -4.09 -18.02
C ARG A 675 27.68 -4.44 -16.83
N VAL A 676 28.76 -5.19 -17.05
CA VAL A 676 29.73 -5.55 -16.01
C VAL A 676 30.70 -4.39 -15.82
N VAL A 677 30.71 -3.83 -14.61
CA VAL A 677 31.54 -2.68 -14.24
C VAL A 677 32.25 -2.96 -12.94
N VAL A 678 33.35 -2.26 -12.70
CA VAL A 678 34.09 -2.35 -11.43
C VAL A 678 33.80 -1.10 -10.61
N SER A 679 33.57 -1.25 -9.31
CA SER A 679 33.32 -0.14 -8.39
C SER A 679 34.48 0.84 -8.44
N GLY A 680 34.19 2.12 -8.62
CA GLY A 680 35.19 3.16 -8.85
C GLY A 680 35.55 3.39 -10.32
N ASP A 681 34.96 2.65 -11.28
CA ASP A 681 35.15 2.88 -12.72
C ASP A 681 34.64 4.28 -13.11
N GLU A 682 35.57 5.16 -13.51
CA GLU A 682 35.29 6.56 -13.83
C GLU A 682 34.48 6.75 -15.12
N ASP A 683 34.48 5.74 -16.01
CA ASP A 683 33.76 5.78 -17.28
C ASP A 683 32.29 5.33 -17.13
N ASN A 684 31.88 4.88 -15.94
CA ASN A 684 30.51 4.43 -15.67
C ASN A 684 29.81 5.24 -14.57
N ASP A 685 28.65 5.80 -14.89
CA ASP A 685 27.90 6.65 -13.96
C ASP A 685 27.42 5.93 -12.69
N ALA A 686 27.16 4.63 -12.71
CA ALA A 686 26.78 3.87 -11.51
C ALA A 686 27.98 3.59 -10.60
N ALA A 687 29.17 3.37 -11.17
CA ALA A 687 30.37 2.97 -10.43
C ALA A 687 31.32 4.12 -10.05
N ARG A 688 31.26 5.28 -10.71
CA ARG A 688 32.13 6.43 -10.46
C ARG A 688 31.98 7.03 -9.06
N GLY A 689 33.09 7.42 -8.42
CA GLY A 689 33.14 8.17 -7.15
C GLY A 689 33.15 7.32 -5.87
N TYR A 690 33.31 6.00 -5.99
CA TYR A 690 33.32 5.06 -4.86
C TYR A 690 34.72 4.75 -4.30
N ASP A 691 35.74 5.52 -4.70
CA ASP A 691 37.14 5.31 -4.32
C ASP A 691 37.41 5.45 -2.80
N GLY A 692 36.58 6.21 -2.08
CA GLY A 692 36.63 6.33 -0.61
C GLY A 692 35.67 5.41 0.16
N ALA A 693 34.84 4.63 -0.54
CA ALA A 693 33.84 3.77 0.06
C ALA A 693 34.45 2.41 0.47
N THR A 694 34.16 1.99 1.69
CA THR A 694 34.59 0.69 2.26
C THR A 694 33.45 0.06 3.06
N GLY A 695 33.66 -1.16 3.57
CA GLY A 695 32.67 -1.88 4.36
C GLY A 695 31.52 -2.46 3.54
N PHE A 696 31.74 -2.66 2.24
CA PHE A 696 30.75 -3.27 1.35
C PHE A 696 30.43 -4.70 1.77
N LEU A 697 29.14 -5.07 1.67
CA LEU A 697 28.66 -6.41 1.98
C LEU A 697 29.43 -7.49 1.21
N CYS A 698 29.57 -7.31 -0.10
CA CYS A 698 30.29 -8.26 -0.96
C CYS A 698 31.72 -8.54 -0.49
N ASN A 699 32.50 -7.49 -0.21
CA ASN A 699 33.90 -7.63 0.21
C ASN A 699 33.99 -8.33 1.57
N GLY A 700 33.14 -7.89 2.48
CA GLY A 700 33.06 -8.45 3.82
C GLY A 700 32.73 -9.94 3.82
N LEU A 701 31.73 -10.34 3.03
CA LEU A 701 31.26 -11.73 2.96
C LEU A 701 32.27 -12.62 2.22
N VAL A 702 32.85 -12.16 1.11
CA VAL A 702 33.88 -12.91 0.35
C VAL A 702 35.14 -13.15 1.18
N LYS A 703 35.55 -12.18 2.02
CA LYS A 703 36.70 -12.32 2.94
C LYS A 703 36.52 -13.43 3.98
N GLN A 704 35.27 -13.81 4.31
CA GLN A 704 35.01 -14.89 5.27
C GLN A 704 35.38 -16.27 4.70
N PHE A 705 35.25 -16.45 3.39
CA PHE A 705 35.47 -17.75 2.75
C PHE A 705 36.96 -18.09 2.59
N PRO A 706 37.37 -19.36 2.75
CA PRO A 706 38.76 -19.78 2.63
C PRO A 706 39.36 -19.41 1.27
N ALA A 707 40.69 -19.26 1.22
CA ALA A 707 41.41 -18.94 -0.02
C ALA A 707 41.22 -20.00 -1.12
N LYS A 708 40.98 -21.27 -0.76
CA LYS A 708 40.71 -22.37 -1.71
C LYS A 708 39.38 -22.23 -2.47
N VAL A 709 38.43 -21.45 -1.96
CA VAL A 709 37.09 -21.32 -2.53
C VAL A 709 37.13 -20.26 -3.62
N GLN A 710 36.68 -20.60 -4.83
CA GLN A 710 36.48 -19.64 -5.91
C GLN A 710 35.21 -18.84 -5.66
N LYS A 711 35.31 -17.52 -5.79
CA LYS A 711 34.30 -16.58 -5.29
C LYS A 711 33.98 -15.55 -6.35
N LEU A 712 32.70 -15.28 -6.55
CA LEU A 712 32.25 -14.18 -7.39
C LEU A 712 31.07 -13.48 -6.70
N CYS A 713 31.28 -12.24 -6.26
CA CYS A 713 30.23 -11.42 -5.67
C CYS A 713 29.91 -10.24 -6.58
N LEU A 714 28.62 -10.03 -6.83
CA LEU A 714 28.13 -8.92 -7.63
C LEU A 714 27.00 -8.18 -6.91
N THR A 715 27.09 -6.87 -6.95
CA THR A 715 25.96 -5.98 -6.69
C THR A 715 25.17 -5.85 -7.99
N GLN A 716 23.94 -6.36 -8.02
CA GLN A 716 23.02 -6.15 -9.13
C GLN A 716 22.19 -4.91 -8.86
N GLU A 717 22.59 -3.79 -9.46
CA GLU A 717 22.02 -2.47 -9.24
C GLU A 717 21.02 -2.12 -10.35
N PHE A 718 19.75 -1.91 -10.00
CA PHE A 718 18.69 -1.56 -10.94
C PHE A 718 18.38 -0.06 -10.93
N GLY A 719 18.39 0.56 -12.10
CA GLY A 719 18.01 1.96 -12.22
C GLY A 719 16.53 2.20 -11.92
N THR A 720 16.25 3.39 -11.38
CA THR A 720 14.89 3.87 -11.07
C THR A 720 14.65 5.25 -11.66
N VAL A 721 14.85 6.31 -10.89
CA VAL A 721 14.78 7.72 -11.32
C VAL A 721 16.19 8.33 -11.33
N SER A 722 16.31 9.62 -11.68
CA SER A 722 17.64 10.26 -11.71
C SER A 722 18.32 10.24 -10.34
N GLY A 723 19.65 10.07 -10.33
CA GLY A 723 20.43 9.99 -9.09
C GLY A 723 20.31 11.22 -8.18
N LEU A 724 19.97 12.40 -8.73
CA LEU A 724 19.69 13.60 -7.94
C LEU A 724 18.38 13.46 -7.14
N PHE A 725 17.34 12.86 -7.71
CA PHE A 725 16.09 12.61 -7.00
C PHE A 725 16.27 11.50 -5.96
N VAL A 726 17.07 10.48 -6.27
CA VAL A 726 17.49 9.45 -5.30
C VAL A 726 18.18 10.09 -4.10
N LEU A 727 19.18 10.93 -4.34
CA LEU A 727 19.90 11.63 -3.28
C LEU A 727 18.97 12.56 -2.47
N LYS A 728 18.09 13.32 -3.14
CA LYS A 728 17.12 14.19 -2.46
C LYS A 728 16.17 13.41 -1.57
N ALA A 729 15.63 12.29 -2.06
CA ALA A 729 14.72 11.46 -1.28
C ALA A 729 15.41 10.88 -0.03
N LEU A 730 16.69 10.49 -0.14
CA LEU A 730 17.49 10.03 0.99
C LEU A 730 17.70 11.13 2.04
N ILE A 731 18.07 12.33 1.59
CA ILE A 731 18.28 13.49 2.45
C ILE A 731 16.98 13.85 3.18
N ASP A 732 15.87 13.93 2.43
CA ASP A 732 14.56 14.29 2.98
C ASP A 732 14.11 13.26 4.02
N GLU A 733 14.14 11.97 3.69
CA GLU A 733 13.70 10.92 4.61
C GLU A 733 14.54 10.91 5.88
N ASN A 734 15.88 10.96 5.75
CA ASN A 734 16.77 10.92 6.90
C ASN A 734 16.61 12.14 7.81
N ALA A 735 16.44 13.34 7.24
CA ALA A 735 16.19 14.55 8.01
C ALA A 735 14.86 14.49 8.78
N VAL A 736 13.78 14.03 8.15
CA VAL A 736 12.48 13.89 8.84
C VAL A 736 12.52 12.78 9.88
N TYR A 737 13.24 11.69 9.61
CA TYR A 737 13.42 10.60 10.57
C TYR A 737 13.97 11.11 11.91
N HIS A 738 15.05 11.89 11.88
CA HIS A 738 15.72 12.38 13.10
C HIS A 738 15.05 13.61 13.72
N HIS A 739 14.48 14.50 12.91
CA HIS A 739 14.08 15.83 13.38
C HIS A 739 12.57 16.09 13.31
N SER A 740 11.78 15.19 12.71
CA SER A 740 10.34 15.39 12.51
C SER A 740 9.56 14.06 12.37
N PRO A 741 9.70 13.11 13.32
CA PRO A 741 9.20 11.74 13.18
C PRO A 741 7.68 11.65 12.93
N THR A 742 6.89 12.63 13.39
CA THR A 742 5.45 12.71 13.14
C THR A 742 5.07 12.90 11.67
N ARG A 743 6.01 13.36 10.82
CA ARG A 743 5.79 13.61 9.38
C ARG A 743 6.50 12.61 8.48
N ARG A 744 7.17 11.64 9.07
CA ARG A 744 8.07 10.69 8.42
C ARG A 744 7.43 9.93 7.27
N LEU A 745 6.17 9.50 7.45
CA LEU A 745 5.52 8.57 6.52
C LEU A 745 5.51 9.08 5.08
N ALA A 746 5.14 10.34 4.83
CA ALA A 746 5.09 10.89 3.48
C ALA A 746 6.47 10.89 2.79
N PHE A 747 7.53 11.16 3.54
CA PHE A 747 8.90 11.16 3.01
C PHE A 747 9.47 9.74 2.86
N ALA A 748 9.08 8.83 3.74
CA ALA A 748 9.42 7.41 3.64
C ALA A 748 8.72 6.75 2.44
N GLU A 749 7.47 7.12 2.15
CA GLU A 749 6.76 6.70 0.94
C GLU A 749 7.36 7.30 -0.33
N LYS A 750 7.78 8.58 -0.28
CA LYS A 750 8.52 9.20 -1.38
C LYS A 750 9.84 8.47 -1.64
N LEU A 751 10.57 8.10 -0.58
CA LEU A 751 11.78 7.29 -0.69
C LEU A 751 11.48 5.92 -1.30
N ARG A 752 10.45 5.22 -0.82
CA ARG A 752 9.95 3.98 -1.43
C ARG A 752 9.69 4.16 -2.91
N ASP A 753 8.94 5.17 -3.32
CA ASP A 753 8.55 5.38 -4.71
C ASP A 753 9.74 5.75 -5.62
N THR A 754 10.80 6.27 -5.02
CA THR A 754 12.07 6.58 -5.70
C THR A 754 12.92 5.33 -5.94
N PHE A 755 12.95 4.39 -4.99
CA PHE A 755 13.73 3.15 -5.06
C PHE A 755 12.95 1.95 -5.60
N TYR A 756 11.62 2.04 -5.61
CA TYR A 756 10.71 0.99 -6.02
C TYR A 756 9.58 1.61 -6.85
N LEU A 757 9.69 1.50 -8.18
CA LEU A 757 8.70 2.00 -9.14
C LEU A 757 7.46 1.11 -9.16
N HIS A 758 6.79 1.02 -8.01
CA HIS A 758 5.72 0.07 -7.71
C HIS A 758 4.47 0.21 -8.59
N LYS A 759 4.34 1.29 -9.36
CA LYS A 759 3.27 1.49 -10.35
C LYS A 759 3.68 1.09 -11.77
N SER A 760 4.98 0.94 -12.05
CA SER A 760 5.50 0.58 -13.37
C SER A 760 5.56 -0.93 -13.52
N PHE A 761 4.69 -1.45 -14.39
CA PHE A 761 4.71 -2.86 -14.76
C PHE A 761 6.00 -3.22 -15.52
N SER A 762 6.44 -2.38 -16.45
CA SER A 762 7.65 -2.60 -17.26
C SER A 762 8.89 -2.66 -16.40
N TRP A 763 9.04 -1.77 -15.43
CA TRP A 763 10.15 -1.81 -14.47
C TRP A 763 10.14 -3.12 -13.69
N LYS A 764 9.00 -3.52 -13.12
CA LYS A 764 8.86 -4.78 -12.37
C LYS A 764 9.18 -6.01 -13.22
N ARG A 765 8.69 -6.04 -14.47
CA ARG A 765 8.97 -7.09 -15.45
C ARG A 765 10.47 -7.18 -15.71
N ASP A 766 11.11 -6.04 -15.99
CA ASP A 766 12.53 -6.00 -16.34
C ASP A 766 13.41 -6.40 -15.15
N VAL A 767 13.06 -5.96 -13.93
CA VAL A 767 13.70 -6.38 -12.66
C VAL A 767 13.64 -7.90 -12.50
N VAL A 768 12.46 -8.50 -12.63
CA VAL A 768 12.30 -9.96 -12.51
C VAL A 768 13.07 -10.70 -13.60
N GLN A 769 12.92 -10.30 -14.87
CA GLN A 769 13.55 -10.98 -16.00
C GLN A 769 15.09 -10.96 -15.89
N ARG A 770 15.66 -9.80 -15.57
CA ARG A 770 17.12 -9.63 -15.44
C ARG A 770 17.65 -10.30 -14.18
N GLY A 771 16.94 -10.22 -13.06
CA GLY A 771 17.30 -10.93 -11.82
C GLY A 771 17.38 -12.44 -12.04
N LEU A 772 16.37 -13.03 -12.69
CA LEU A 772 16.37 -14.45 -13.05
C LEU A 772 17.49 -14.82 -14.03
N THR A 773 17.79 -13.94 -14.99
CA THR A 773 18.87 -14.16 -15.97
C THR A 773 20.23 -14.22 -15.30
N VAL A 774 20.53 -13.26 -14.43
CA VAL A 774 21.81 -13.19 -13.70
C VAL A 774 21.97 -14.39 -12.75
N LEU A 775 20.91 -14.76 -12.01
CA LEU A 775 20.92 -15.96 -11.18
C LEU A 775 21.22 -17.21 -12.01
N LYS A 776 20.56 -17.38 -13.15
CA LYS A 776 20.75 -18.54 -14.03
C LYS A 776 22.17 -18.61 -14.59
N GLN A 777 22.71 -17.50 -15.08
CA GLN A 777 24.06 -17.45 -15.65
C GLN A 777 25.12 -17.75 -14.58
N LEU A 778 24.98 -17.15 -13.39
CA LEU A 778 25.89 -17.45 -12.29
C LEU A 778 25.76 -18.89 -11.81
N SER A 779 24.53 -19.42 -11.69
CA SER A 779 24.30 -20.83 -11.38
C SER A 779 24.99 -21.76 -12.38
N ASN A 780 24.84 -21.49 -13.68
CA ASN A 780 25.50 -22.28 -14.74
C ASN A 780 27.02 -22.21 -14.67
N HIS A 781 27.59 -21.04 -14.36
CA HIS A 781 29.04 -20.92 -14.17
C HIS A 781 29.53 -21.76 -13.00
N LEU A 782 28.81 -21.74 -11.87
CA LEU A 782 29.15 -22.57 -10.71
C LEU A 782 29.00 -24.07 -10.99
N GLN A 783 28.28 -24.47 -12.03
CA GLN A 783 28.08 -25.87 -12.41
C GLN A 783 29.21 -26.45 -13.27
N GLN A 784 29.90 -25.58 -14.00
CA GLN A 784 31.09 -25.93 -14.79
C GLN A 784 32.27 -26.21 -13.85
#